data_AF-A0AAW1AWV0-F1
#
_entry.id   AF-A0AAW1AWV0-F1
#
_cell.length_a   1.000
_cell.length_b   1.000
_cell.length_c   1.000
_cell.angle_alpha   90.00
_cell.angle_beta   90.00
_cell.angle_gamma   90.00
#
_symmetry.space_group_name_H-M   'P 1'
#
loop_
_entity.id
_entity.type
_entity.pdbx_description
1 polymer ?
#
loop_
_entity_poly.entity_id
_entity_poly.type
_entity_poly.pdbx_seq_one_letter_code
_entity_poly.pdbx_strand_id
1 'polypeptide(L)'
;MVGDGSGGTTRSGGAPPGPKGAGPHARARCGATEGAEREEPRPAPAPPGEAGGARWRSPQEQAAMESLAGYVYKAASEGRVLTLAALLLNRSEGDVRYLLGHVTHQGGQRSTPLIIAARNGHAKVVRLLLEHYRVQTQQTGTVRFDGYVIDGATALWCAAGAGHFEVVKLLVSHGANVNHTTVTNSTPLRAACFDGRLDIVKYLVENNANISIANKYDNTCLMIAAYKGHVDVVRFLLEQHADPNAKAHCGATALHFAAEAGHLEIVRELVKWKSAMMVNGHGMTPLKVAAESCKADVVELLLAHADCDRKSRIEALELLGASFANDRENYDIIKTYHYLYLAMLERYRDSENLLEKDILPQIEAYGNRTECRTPQELESIRQDRDALHMEGLIVRERILGSDNIDVSHPIIYRGAVYADNMQFEQCIKLWLHALHLRQRGSRNTHKDLLRFAQVFSQMIHLNEPVKAKDIESVLRCSVLEIEQGMARVKSSPEAELHTAMDNYECNIFTFLYLVCISTKTQCRDEEQSRINKQIYNLIHLDPRTRDGSSLLHHAVNSGTPVDDFHTNDVCSFPNALVTKLLLDCGADVNAVDNEGNTPLHVIVQYNRPISDFLTLHSIIISLVEAGAHTDMTNKQKKTPLDKSTTGVSEILLKTQMKLSLKCLAARAVRVYHIRYHNQIPKTLEEFVEFH
;
A
#
# COMPACT_ATOMS: atom_id res chain seq x y z
N MET A 1 -17.36 -41.13 -37.82
CA MET A 1 -18.54 -40.96 -38.68
C MET A 1 -18.60 -39.51 -39.09
N VAL A 2 -18.85 -39.32 -40.39
CA VAL A 2 -18.81 -38.08 -41.16
C VAL A 2 -19.93 -37.13 -40.76
N GLY A 3 -19.71 -35.82 -40.87
CA GLY A 3 -20.75 -34.80 -40.74
C GLY A 3 -20.23 -33.40 -41.02
N ASP A 4 -20.07 -33.08 -42.31
CA ASP A 4 -19.84 -31.73 -42.85
C ASP A 4 -21.02 -30.79 -42.56
N GLY A 5 -20.72 -29.50 -42.40
CA GLY A 5 -21.69 -28.42 -42.24
C GLY A 5 -21.06 -27.05 -42.45
N SER A 6 -20.89 -26.68 -43.72
CA SER A 6 -20.42 -25.38 -44.21
C SER A 6 -21.37 -24.22 -43.90
N GLY A 7 -20.83 -23.09 -43.45
CA GLY A 7 -21.54 -21.79 -43.41
C GLY A 7 -20.53 -20.65 -43.28
N GLY A 8 -20.26 -19.96 -44.38
CA GLY A 8 -19.21 -18.95 -44.49
C GLY A 8 -19.60 -17.57 -43.96
N THR A 9 -18.58 -16.80 -43.53
CA THR A 9 -18.63 -15.34 -43.39
C THR A 9 -17.26 -14.73 -43.67
N THR A 10 -17.21 -14.00 -44.78
CA THR A 10 -16.49 -12.72 -45.03
C THR A 10 -15.14 -12.47 -44.36
N ARG A 11 -14.08 -12.49 -45.18
CA ARG A 11 -12.78 -11.83 -44.93
C ARG A 11 -12.93 -10.31 -45.02
N SER A 12 -12.60 -9.60 -43.94
CA SER A 12 -12.16 -8.20 -43.98
C SER A 12 -10.79 -8.11 -43.30
N GLY A 13 -9.82 -7.52 -43.99
CA GLY A 13 -8.39 -7.53 -43.62
C GLY A 13 -8.11 -6.93 -42.24
N GLY A 14 -7.47 -7.73 -41.39
CA GLY A 14 -6.88 -7.29 -40.13
C GLY A 14 -5.47 -6.79 -40.35
N ALA A 15 -5.22 -5.53 -39.96
CA ALA A 15 -3.90 -4.96 -39.75
C ALA A 15 -3.14 -5.75 -38.65
N PRO A 16 -1.80 -5.79 -38.67
CA PRO A 16 -1.02 -6.56 -37.70
C PRO A 16 -1.20 -6.01 -36.28
N PRO A 17 -1.23 -6.87 -35.24
CA PRO A 17 -1.32 -6.39 -33.87
C PRO A 17 -0.01 -5.70 -33.49
N GLY A 18 -0.11 -4.43 -33.09
CA GLY A 18 0.99 -3.69 -32.47
C GLY A 18 1.41 -4.34 -31.14
N PRO A 19 2.62 -4.04 -30.65
CA PRO A 19 3.18 -4.68 -29.48
C PRO A 19 2.28 -4.42 -28.27
N LYS A 20 1.81 -5.50 -27.64
CA LYS A 20 1.05 -5.46 -26.38
C LYS A 20 1.91 -4.75 -25.33
N GLY A 21 1.37 -3.65 -24.78
CA GLY A 21 2.00 -2.90 -23.71
C GLY A 21 2.29 -3.82 -22.52
N ALA A 22 3.54 -3.79 -22.08
CA ALA A 22 3.94 -4.31 -20.79
C ALA A 22 3.13 -3.55 -19.72
N GLY A 23 2.33 -4.28 -18.94
CA GLY A 23 1.63 -3.71 -17.78
C GLY A 23 2.64 -3.23 -16.74
N PRO A 24 2.37 -2.15 -16.00
CA PRO A 24 3.28 -1.65 -14.98
C PRO A 24 3.07 -2.45 -13.69
N HIS A 25 3.73 -3.60 -13.57
CA HIS A 25 3.92 -4.31 -12.30
C HIS A 25 5.37 -4.29 -11.79
N ALA A 26 6.20 -3.36 -12.30
CA ALA A 26 7.47 -3.03 -11.69
C ALA A 26 7.26 -2.03 -10.53
N ARG A 27 7.23 -2.53 -9.30
CA ARG A 27 7.33 -1.73 -8.07
C ARG A 27 8.68 -1.01 -8.10
N ALA A 28 8.70 0.31 -8.26
CA ALA A 28 9.91 1.10 -8.02
C ALA A 28 10.34 0.92 -6.55
N ARG A 29 11.58 0.45 -6.32
CA ARG A 29 12.17 0.13 -5.01
C ARG A 29 12.40 1.32 -4.07
N CYS A 30 12.21 2.55 -4.52
CA CYS A 30 12.12 3.71 -3.63
C CYS A 30 10.64 4.11 -3.58
N GLY A 31 9.99 3.83 -2.44
CA GLY A 31 8.55 3.99 -2.24
C GLY A 31 8.01 5.31 -2.79
N ALA A 32 7.28 5.21 -3.90
CA ALA A 32 6.35 6.23 -4.35
C ALA A 32 4.96 5.60 -4.38
N THR A 33 4.45 5.26 -3.19
CA THR A 33 3.01 5.11 -2.99
C THR A 33 2.43 6.52 -2.92
N GLU A 34 1.99 7.07 -4.05
CA GLU A 34 1.10 8.23 -4.05
C GLU A 34 -0.32 7.72 -3.71
N GLY A 35 -0.59 7.65 -2.42
CA GLY A 35 -1.93 7.47 -1.85
C GLY A 35 -2.12 8.51 -0.77
N ALA A 36 -2.73 9.64 -1.13
CA ALA A 36 -3.24 10.60 -0.17
C ALA A 36 -4.64 11.01 -0.63
N GLU A 37 -5.65 10.32 -0.09
CA GLU A 37 -7.03 10.80 -0.13
C GLU A 37 -7.30 11.64 1.13
N ARG A 38 -7.80 12.88 0.88
CA ARG A 38 -8.67 13.74 1.71
C ARG A 38 -8.09 14.44 2.95
N GLU A 39 -8.24 15.77 3.03
CA GLU A 39 -9.39 16.47 3.64
C GLU A 39 -9.36 17.97 3.28
N GLU A 40 -10.54 18.60 3.20
CA GLU A 40 -10.72 20.02 2.91
C GLU A 40 -10.37 20.89 4.12
N PRO A 41 -9.57 21.97 3.99
CA PRO A 41 -9.40 22.92 5.07
C PRO A 41 -10.64 23.81 5.20
N ARG A 42 -11.24 23.84 6.40
CA ARG A 42 -12.20 24.89 6.76
C ARG A 42 -11.52 26.26 6.63
N PRO A 43 -12.17 27.28 6.04
CA PRO A 43 -11.55 28.58 5.88
C PRO A 43 -11.33 29.25 7.24
N ALA A 44 -10.08 29.63 7.52
CA ALA A 44 -9.76 30.55 8.60
C ALA A 44 -10.32 31.95 8.28
N PRO A 45 -10.80 32.72 9.27
CA PRO A 45 -11.37 34.04 9.03
C PRO A 45 -10.27 35.02 8.59
N ALA A 46 -10.55 35.76 7.51
CA ALA A 46 -9.64 36.77 6.98
C ALA A 46 -9.44 37.94 7.97
N PRO A 47 -8.23 38.52 8.07
CA PRO A 47 -7.98 39.70 8.90
C PRO A 47 -8.62 40.97 8.27
N PRO A 48 -8.95 42.00 9.07
CA PRO A 48 -9.64 43.17 8.58
C PRO A 48 -8.65 44.20 8.01
N GLY A 49 -8.91 44.67 6.78
CA GLY A 49 -8.41 45.97 6.32
C GLY A 49 -7.70 45.95 4.96
N GLU A 50 -8.42 46.36 3.92
CA GLU A 50 -8.16 47.61 3.16
C GLU A 50 -9.31 47.83 2.17
N ALA A 51 -10.22 48.72 2.55
CA ALA A 51 -11.42 49.04 1.77
C ALA A 51 -11.08 50.03 0.65
N GLY A 52 -10.72 49.51 -0.52
CA GLY A 52 -10.76 50.21 -1.80
C GLY A 52 -11.99 49.78 -2.60
N GLY A 53 -13.03 50.62 -2.61
CA GLY A 53 -14.28 50.55 -3.40
C GLY A 53 -14.55 49.29 -4.25
N ALA A 54 -15.06 48.22 -3.63
CA ALA A 54 -15.67 47.09 -4.34
C ALA A 54 -17.20 47.09 -4.12
N ARG A 55 -17.95 47.13 -5.22
CA ARG A 55 -19.42 47.02 -5.22
C ARG A 55 -19.81 45.62 -4.72
N TRP A 56 -20.52 45.52 -3.60
CA TRP A 56 -21.03 44.25 -3.08
C TRP A 56 -22.01 43.64 -4.08
N ARG A 57 -21.72 42.43 -4.58
CA ARG A 57 -22.60 41.69 -5.50
C ARG A 57 -23.72 41.01 -4.71
N SER A 58 -24.92 40.97 -5.27
CA SER A 58 -26.02 40.20 -4.72
C SER A 58 -25.75 38.68 -4.84
N PRO A 59 -26.38 37.82 -4.00
CA PRO A 59 -26.24 36.37 -4.10
C PRO A 59 -26.60 35.80 -5.48
N GLN A 60 -27.56 36.41 -6.18
CA GLN A 60 -27.96 36.01 -7.54
C GLN A 60 -26.89 36.38 -8.59
N GLU A 61 -26.29 37.57 -8.48
CA GLU A 61 -25.19 37.99 -9.36
C GLU A 61 -23.94 37.14 -9.13
N GLN A 62 -23.70 36.71 -7.89
CA GLN A 62 -22.59 35.83 -7.53
C GLN A 62 -22.76 34.43 -8.15
N ALA A 63 -23.94 33.82 -8.00
CA ALA A 63 -24.25 32.51 -8.61
C ALA A 63 -24.18 32.55 -10.15
N ALA A 64 -24.62 33.66 -10.77
CA ALA A 64 -24.51 33.84 -12.21
C ALA A 64 -23.05 33.94 -12.69
N MET A 65 -22.18 34.60 -11.90
CA MET A 65 -20.75 34.71 -12.22
C MET A 65 -20.02 33.38 -12.07
N GLU A 66 -20.37 32.57 -11.07
CA GLU A 66 -19.82 31.21 -10.89
C GLU A 66 -20.21 30.28 -12.03
N SER A 67 -21.47 30.33 -12.47
CA SER A 67 -21.93 29.62 -13.67
C SER A 67 -21.14 30.02 -14.91
N LEU A 68 -20.94 31.33 -15.10
CA LEU A 68 -20.12 31.87 -16.21
C LEU A 68 -18.66 31.39 -16.13
N ALA A 69 -18.07 31.32 -14.92
CA ALA A 69 -16.73 30.79 -14.72
C ALA A 69 -16.64 29.32 -15.18
N GLY A 70 -17.67 28.51 -14.91
CA GLY A 70 -17.78 27.15 -15.42
C GLY A 70 -17.81 27.07 -16.95
N TYR A 71 -18.53 27.96 -17.64
CA TYR A 71 -18.53 28.03 -19.11
C TYR A 71 -17.17 28.47 -19.67
N VAL A 72 -16.51 29.44 -19.04
CA VAL A 72 -15.15 29.90 -19.40
C VAL A 72 -14.16 28.74 -19.25
N TYR A 73 -14.20 28.03 -18.13
CA TYR A 73 -13.37 26.86 -17.87
C TYR A 73 -13.59 25.76 -18.92
N LYS A 74 -14.85 25.44 -19.24
CA LYS A 74 -15.20 24.45 -20.25
C LYS A 74 -14.72 24.84 -21.66
N ALA A 75 -14.91 26.10 -22.03
CA ALA A 75 -14.42 26.59 -23.33
C ALA A 75 -12.89 26.52 -23.42
N ALA A 76 -12.19 26.82 -22.33
CA ALA A 76 -10.73 26.72 -22.25
C ALA A 76 -10.24 25.26 -22.29
N SER A 77 -10.88 24.36 -21.55
CA SER A 77 -10.51 22.95 -21.47
C SER A 77 -10.76 22.17 -22.77
N GLU A 78 -11.76 22.59 -23.55
CA GLU A 78 -12.11 22.00 -24.85
C GLU A 78 -11.44 22.71 -26.04
N GLY A 79 -10.65 23.76 -25.80
CA GLY A 79 -9.92 24.47 -26.87
C GLY A 79 -10.79 25.37 -27.75
N ARG A 80 -12.02 25.71 -27.31
CA ARG A 80 -12.98 26.53 -28.07
C ARG A 80 -12.64 28.02 -27.99
N VAL A 81 -11.55 28.43 -28.64
CA VAL A 81 -10.98 29.79 -28.54
C VAL A 81 -11.97 30.91 -28.89
N LEU A 82 -12.82 30.75 -29.92
CA LEU A 82 -13.80 31.77 -30.29
C LEU A 82 -14.92 31.90 -29.25
N THR A 83 -15.39 30.77 -28.72
CA THR A 83 -16.38 30.75 -27.64
C THR A 83 -15.80 31.41 -26.39
N LEU A 84 -14.56 31.07 -26.03
CA LEU A 84 -13.88 31.68 -24.89
C LEU A 84 -13.72 33.19 -25.07
N ALA A 85 -13.28 33.65 -26.25
CA ALA A 85 -13.17 35.07 -26.55
C ALA A 85 -14.53 35.77 -26.41
N ALA A 86 -15.61 35.19 -26.93
CA ALA A 86 -16.95 35.75 -26.81
C ALA A 86 -17.44 35.84 -25.35
N LEU A 87 -17.11 34.86 -24.51
CA LEU A 87 -17.47 34.86 -23.09
C LEU A 87 -16.76 35.96 -22.28
N LEU A 88 -15.52 36.29 -22.68
CA LEU A 88 -14.66 37.28 -22.02
C LEU A 88 -14.78 38.69 -22.61
N LEU A 89 -15.33 38.84 -23.81
CA LEU A 89 -15.50 40.12 -24.50
C LEU A 89 -16.50 41.02 -23.74
N ASN A 90 -16.27 42.33 -23.75
CA ASN A 90 -17.11 43.36 -23.10
C ASN A 90 -17.29 43.18 -21.57
N ARG A 91 -16.35 42.51 -20.90
CA ARG A 91 -16.31 42.36 -19.44
C ARG A 91 -15.37 43.38 -18.81
N SER A 92 -15.64 43.77 -17.56
CA SER A 92 -14.71 44.62 -16.81
C SER A 92 -13.43 43.86 -16.49
N GLU A 93 -12.30 44.55 -16.28
CA GLU A 93 -11.06 43.89 -15.87
C GLU A 93 -11.22 43.04 -14.60
N GLY A 94 -12.03 43.51 -13.64
CA GLY A 94 -12.31 42.78 -12.41
C GLY A 94 -13.05 41.47 -12.67
N ASP A 95 -14.02 41.47 -13.59
CA ASP A 95 -14.76 40.26 -13.97
C ASP A 95 -13.85 39.26 -14.70
N VAL A 96 -13.03 39.74 -15.64
CA VAL A 96 -12.07 38.88 -16.36
C VAL A 96 -11.08 38.25 -15.39
N ARG A 97 -10.51 39.02 -14.46
CA ARG A 97 -9.59 38.47 -13.44
C ARG A 97 -10.27 37.43 -12.56
N TYR A 98 -11.52 37.66 -12.15
CA TYR A 98 -12.30 36.67 -11.41
C TYR A 98 -12.51 35.39 -12.22
N LEU A 99 -13.00 35.49 -13.46
CA LEU A 99 -13.31 34.34 -14.32
C LEU A 99 -12.07 33.51 -14.64
N LEU A 100 -10.93 34.16 -14.93
CA LEU A 100 -9.68 33.48 -15.28
C LEU A 100 -8.87 33.02 -14.06
N GLY A 101 -9.16 33.56 -12.88
CA GLY A 101 -8.61 33.11 -11.60
C GLY A 101 -9.46 32.06 -10.88
N HIS A 102 -10.70 31.84 -11.32
CA HIS A 102 -11.62 30.90 -10.69
C HIS A 102 -11.13 29.45 -10.84
N VAL A 103 -10.93 28.78 -9.70
CA VAL A 103 -10.50 27.39 -9.64
C VAL A 103 -11.73 26.50 -9.76
N THR A 104 -11.85 25.79 -10.88
CA THR A 104 -12.98 24.89 -11.13
C THR A 104 -12.65 23.49 -10.65
N HIS A 105 -13.62 22.86 -9.97
CA HIS A 105 -13.54 21.50 -9.47
C HIS A 105 -14.24 20.55 -10.45
N GLN A 106 -13.50 19.72 -11.18
CA GLN A 106 -14.08 18.75 -12.12
C GLN A 106 -13.28 17.45 -12.13
N GLY A 107 -13.95 16.31 -11.91
CA GLY A 107 -13.30 14.99 -11.97
C GLY A 107 -12.18 14.77 -10.94
N GLY A 108 -12.27 15.45 -9.78
CA GLY A 108 -11.23 15.46 -8.75
C GLY A 108 -10.00 16.31 -9.11
N GLN A 109 -10.05 17.12 -10.17
CA GLN A 109 -9.06 18.14 -10.47
C GLN A 109 -9.53 19.52 -9.99
N ARG A 110 -8.59 20.36 -9.56
CA ARG A 110 -8.80 21.75 -9.15
C ARG A 110 -7.89 22.62 -9.99
N SER A 111 -8.41 23.25 -11.04
CA SER A 111 -7.55 24.02 -11.94
C SER A 111 -8.22 25.26 -12.51
N THR A 112 -7.41 26.20 -12.98
CA THR A 112 -7.87 27.42 -13.65
C THR A 112 -8.01 27.19 -15.17
N PRO A 113 -8.71 28.08 -15.90
CA PRO A 113 -8.81 28.01 -17.35
C PRO A 113 -7.45 27.94 -18.07
N LEU A 114 -6.44 28.66 -17.59
CA LEU A 114 -5.08 28.61 -18.16
C LEU A 114 -4.42 27.24 -17.95
N ILE A 115 -4.50 26.69 -16.74
CA ILE A 115 -3.88 25.40 -16.39
C ILE A 115 -4.48 24.28 -17.24
N ILE A 116 -5.82 24.19 -17.32
CA ILE A 116 -6.47 23.11 -18.07
C ILE A 116 -6.25 23.24 -19.58
N ALA A 117 -6.24 24.46 -20.11
CA ALA A 117 -5.93 24.69 -21.52
C ALA A 117 -4.49 24.29 -21.85
N ALA A 118 -3.55 24.60 -20.96
CA ALA A 118 -2.15 24.23 -21.13
C ALA A 118 -1.93 22.73 -21.02
N ARG A 119 -2.57 22.08 -20.03
CA ARG A 119 -2.55 20.62 -19.84
C ARG A 119 -3.09 19.86 -21.06
N ASN A 120 -4.09 20.40 -21.74
CA ASN A 120 -4.72 19.75 -22.90
C ASN A 120 -4.13 20.20 -24.25
N GLY A 121 -3.09 21.06 -24.24
CA GLY A 121 -2.36 21.42 -25.45
C GLY A 121 -3.02 22.49 -26.33
N HIS A 122 -3.98 23.25 -25.79
CA HIS A 122 -4.77 24.22 -26.56
C HIS A 122 -4.01 25.54 -26.78
N ALA A 123 -2.98 25.52 -27.62
CA ALA A 123 -2.08 26.66 -27.85
C ALA A 123 -2.80 27.97 -28.24
N LYS A 124 -3.89 27.90 -29.02
CA LYS A 124 -4.70 29.08 -29.38
C LYS A 124 -5.39 29.71 -28.17
N VAL A 125 -5.90 28.89 -27.26
CA VAL A 125 -6.51 29.36 -26.01
C VAL A 125 -5.45 29.96 -25.10
N VAL A 126 -4.33 29.26 -24.90
CA VAL A 126 -3.23 29.75 -24.07
C VAL A 126 -2.71 31.09 -24.59
N ARG A 127 -2.51 31.21 -25.91
CA ARG A 127 -2.12 32.47 -26.55
C ARG A 127 -3.12 33.59 -26.28
N LEU A 128 -4.41 33.34 -26.47
CA LEU A 128 -5.47 34.32 -26.18
C LEU A 128 -5.40 34.81 -24.72
N LEU A 129 -5.28 33.88 -23.78
CA LEU A 129 -5.25 34.18 -22.35
C LEU A 129 -4.02 35.00 -21.94
N LEU A 130 -2.86 34.74 -22.54
CA LEU A 130 -1.61 35.43 -22.22
C LEU A 130 -1.51 36.79 -22.93
N GLU A 131 -1.68 36.83 -24.25
CA GLU A 131 -1.44 38.03 -25.07
C GLU A 131 -2.52 39.10 -24.88
N HIS A 132 -3.81 38.70 -24.79
CA HIS A 132 -4.93 39.64 -24.73
C HIS A 132 -5.44 39.90 -23.31
N TYR A 133 -5.37 38.91 -22.42
CA TYR A 133 -5.93 39.00 -21.06
C TYR A 133 -4.88 39.04 -19.94
N ARG A 134 -3.58 38.93 -20.27
CA ARG A 134 -2.45 39.06 -19.33
C ARG A 134 -2.60 38.19 -18.08
N VAL A 135 -3.06 36.95 -18.25
CA VAL A 135 -3.23 36.00 -17.14
C VAL A 135 -1.88 35.68 -16.51
N GLN A 136 -1.84 35.61 -15.18
CA GLN A 136 -0.65 35.24 -14.41
C GLN A 136 -0.26 33.79 -14.69
N THR A 137 0.99 33.55 -15.08
CA THR A 137 1.52 32.22 -15.38
C THR A 137 1.85 31.40 -14.12
N GLN A 138 1.83 32.05 -12.94
CA GLN A 138 2.14 31.45 -11.64
C GLN A 138 0.95 30.76 -10.98
N GLN A 139 -0.24 30.76 -11.61
CA GLN A 139 -1.39 30.03 -11.10
C GLN A 139 -1.06 28.55 -10.89
N THR A 140 -1.40 28.02 -9.72
CA THR A 140 -1.22 26.62 -9.35
C THR A 140 -2.54 25.92 -9.17
N GLY A 141 -2.58 24.63 -9.49
CA GLY A 141 -3.74 23.78 -9.29
C GLY A 141 -3.36 22.33 -9.01
N THR A 142 -4.39 21.55 -8.74
CA THR A 142 -4.33 20.11 -8.55
C THR A 142 -4.79 19.43 -9.83
N VAL A 143 -3.88 18.76 -10.54
CA VAL A 143 -4.14 18.12 -11.84
C VAL A 143 -4.00 16.61 -11.75
N ARG A 144 -4.63 15.87 -12.67
CA ARG A 144 -4.49 14.40 -12.75
C ARG A 144 -3.61 14.01 -13.93
N PHE A 145 -2.63 13.12 -13.74
CA PHE A 145 -1.82 12.49 -14.80
C PHE A 145 -1.78 10.99 -14.56
N ASP A 146 -2.15 10.18 -15.55
CA ASP A 146 -2.14 8.71 -15.47
C ASP A 146 -2.80 8.12 -14.19
N GLY A 147 -3.87 8.77 -13.72
CA GLY A 147 -4.59 8.39 -12.51
C GLY A 147 -4.10 9.09 -11.22
N TYR A 148 -2.87 9.59 -11.19
CA TYR A 148 -2.23 10.27 -10.06
C TYR A 148 -2.66 11.73 -9.93
N VAL A 149 -2.77 12.21 -8.70
CA VAL A 149 -3.16 13.58 -8.38
C VAL A 149 -1.92 14.37 -7.99
N ILE A 150 -1.64 15.45 -8.72
CA ILE A 150 -0.43 16.26 -8.58
C ILE A 150 -0.84 17.65 -8.13
N ASP A 151 -0.36 18.04 -6.95
CA ASP A 151 -0.72 19.32 -6.33
C ASP A 151 0.35 20.40 -6.53
N GLY A 152 -0.10 21.66 -6.58
CA GLY A 152 0.77 22.82 -6.80
C GLY A 152 1.35 22.93 -8.22
N ALA A 153 0.72 22.28 -9.22
CA ALA A 153 1.19 22.29 -10.61
C ALA A 153 0.80 23.59 -11.33
N THR A 154 1.76 24.21 -12.03
CA THR A 154 1.50 25.35 -12.92
C THR A 154 1.09 24.90 -14.31
N ALA A 155 0.59 25.85 -15.12
CA ALA A 155 0.32 25.63 -16.54
C ALA A 155 1.58 25.13 -17.30
N LEU A 156 2.77 25.66 -16.96
CA LEU A 156 4.03 25.25 -17.57
C LEU A 156 4.39 23.81 -17.20
N TRP A 157 4.25 23.45 -15.93
CA TRP A 157 4.47 22.07 -15.48
C TRP A 157 3.56 21.09 -16.23
N CYS A 158 2.27 21.41 -16.37
CA CYS A 158 1.30 20.57 -17.07
C CYS A 158 1.63 20.42 -18.56
N ALA A 159 1.95 21.53 -19.24
CA ALA A 159 2.29 21.50 -20.66
C ALA A 159 3.58 20.70 -20.93
N ALA A 160 4.58 20.83 -20.05
CA ALA A 160 5.83 20.09 -20.15
C ALA A 160 5.63 18.58 -19.92
N GLY A 161 4.88 18.19 -18.89
CA GLY A 161 4.58 16.78 -18.59
C GLY A 161 3.62 16.11 -19.58
N ALA A 162 2.81 16.88 -20.31
CA ALA A 162 1.92 16.37 -21.36
C ALA A 162 2.51 16.44 -22.78
N GLY A 163 3.76 16.89 -22.92
CA GLY A 163 4.44 16.94 -24.21
C GLY A 163 3.96 18.03 -25.18
N HIS A 164 3.35 19.11 -24.68
CA HIS A 164 2.79 20.17 -25.50
C HIS A 164 3.79 21.30 -25.78
N PHE A 165 4.75 21.04 -26.67
CA PHE A 165 5.90 21.93 -26.90
C PHE A 165 5.54 23.37 -27.27
N GLU A 166 4.56 23.59 -28.15
CA GLU A 166 4.14 24.95 -28.53
C GLU A 166 3.52 25.74 -27.36
N VAL A 167 2.85 25.05 -26.44
CA VAL A 167 2.33 25.66 -25.21
C VAL A 167 3.46 26.00 -24.25
N VAL A 168 4.47 25.12 -24.12
CA VAL A 168 5.67 25.40 -23.33
C VAL A 168 6.37 26.66 -23.82
N LYS A 169 6.61 26.79 -25.13
CA LYS A 169 7.20 28.01 -25.72
C LYS A 169 6.41 29.26 -25.39
N LEU A 170 5.08 29.20 -25.54
CA LEU A 170 4.18 30.32 -25.21
C LEU A 170 4.29 30.75 -23.75
N LEU A 171 4.29 29.79 -22.82
CA LEU A 171 4.34 30.10 -21.40
C LEU A 171 5.71 30.69 -21.01
N VAL A 172 6.80 30.12 -21.49
CA VAL A 172 8.16 30.61 -21.23
C VAL A 172 8.37 31.99 -21.85
N SER A 173 7.92 32.23 -23.09
CA SER A 173 8.03 33.54 -23.74
C SER A 173 7.24 34.64 -23.03
N HIS A 174 6.25 34.27 -22.21
CA HIS A 174 5.46 35.18 -21.36
C HIS A 174 5.90 35.14 -19.89
N GLY A 175 7.15 34.75 -19.62
CA GLY A 175 7.77 34.88 -18.30
C GLY A 175 7.29 33.88 -17.25
N ALA A 176 6.79 32.70 -17.67
CA ALA A 176 6.54 31.63 -16.73
C ALA A 176 7.83 31.21 -16.01
N ASN A 177 7.74 30.97 -14.70
CA ASN A 177 8.88 30.48 -13.91
C ASN A 177 9.23 29.04 -14.33
N VAL A 178 10.33 28.91 -15.08
CA VAL A 178 10.84 27.63 -15.62
C VAL A 178 11.22 26.63 -14.52
N ASN A 179 11.53 27.13 -13.32
CA ASN A 179 11.94 26.34 -12.16
C ASN A 179 10.86 26.23 -11.08
N HIS A 180 9.60 26.58 -11.38
CA HIS A 180 8.51 26.39 -10.43
C HIS A 180 8.40 24.93 -10.01
N THR A 181 8.12 24.67 -8.74
CA THR A 181 8.01 23.32 -8.20
C THR A 181 6.60 23.00 -7.73
N THR A 182 6.14 21.78 -8.00
CA THR A 182 4.96 21.21 -7.33
C THR A 182 5.20 21.06 -5.82
N VAL A 183 4.17 20.66 -5.07
CA VAL A 183 4.30 20.35 -3.62
C VAL A 183 5.34 19.24 -3.36
N THR A 184 5.56 18.35 -4.32
CA THR A 184 6.58 17.27 -4.27
C THR A 184 7.95 17.72 -4.77
N ASN A 185 8.16 19.02 -4.95
CA ASN A 185 9.37 19.63 -5.49
C ASN A 185 9.66 19.25 -6.96
N SER A 186 8.65 18.89 -7.77
CA SER A 186 8.85 18.53 -9.18
C SER A 186 8.84 19.77 -10.08
N THR A 187 9.90 19.96 -10.86
CA THR A 187 10.00 21.03 -11.87
C THR A 187 9.32 20.65 -13.21
N PRO A 188 9.01 21.64 -14.08
CA PRO A 188 8.61 21.37 -15.47
C PRO A 188 9.64 20.54 -16.24
N LEU A 189 10.94 20.79 -16.00
CA LEU A 189 12.03 20.00 -16.59
C LEU A 189 11.92 18.52 -16.18
N ARG A 190 11.69 18.24 -14.90
CA ARG A 190 11.48 16.87 -14.41
C ARG A 190 10.25 16.22 -15.07
N ALA A 191 9.16 16.97 -15.24
CA ALA A 191 7.96 16.48 -15.90
C ALA A 191 8.21 16.11 -17.38
N ALA A 192 8.93 16.96 -18.12
CA ALA A 192 9.33 16.66 -19.50
C ALA A 192 10.30 15.46 -19.59
N CYS A 193 11.20 15.31 -18.61
CA CYS A 193 12.09 14.15 -18.52
C CYS A 193 11.34 12.85 -18.21
N PHE A 194 10.21 12.91 -17.50
CA PHE A 194 9.35 11.75 -17.26
C PHE A 194 8.67 11.28 -18.56
N ASP A 195 8.17 12.21 -19.37
CA ASP A 195 7.51 11.91 -20.66
C ASP A 195 8.50 11.54 -21.78
N GLY A 196 9.76 11.99 -21.68
CA GLY A 196 10.81 11.68 -22.67
C GLY A 196 10.89 12.68 -23.83
N ARG A 197 10.39 13.90 -23.63
CA ARG A 197 10.30 14.93 -24.68
C ARG A 197 11.59 15.73 -24.77
N LEU A 198 12.57 15.21 -25.51
CA LEU A 198 13.88 15.86 -25.68
C LEU A 198 13.78 17.30 -26.21
N ASP A 199 12.83 17.56 -27.11
CA ASP A 199 12.55 18.91 -27.65
C ASP A 199 12.18 19.91 -26.54
N ILE A 200 11.32 19.50 -25.61
CA ILE A 200 10.93 20.29 -24.45
C ILE A 200 12.06 20.40 -23.44
N VAL A 201 12.76 19.29 -23.15
CA VAL A 201 13.90 19.27 -22.22
C VAL A 201 14.97 20.26 -22.67
N LYS A 202 15.37 20.22 -23.95
CA LYS A 202 16.35 21.15 -24.54
C LYS A 202 15.90 22.59 -24.38
N TYR A 203 14.68 22.89 -24.79
CA TYR A 203 14.15 24.25 -24.73
C TYR A 203 14.07 24.78 -23.30
N LEU A 204 13.66 23.97 -22.32
CA LEU A 204 13.64 24.38 -20.92
C LEU A 204 15.05 24.67 -20.40
N VAL A 205 16.03 23.81 -20.70
CA VAL A 205 17.43 24.03 -20.28
C VAL A 205 18.04 25.27 -20.93
N GLU A 206 17.79 25.48 -22.23
CA GLU A 206 18.20 26.69 -22.96
C GLU A 206 17.56 27.97 -22.38
N ASN A 207 16.41 27.85 -21.72
CA ASN A 207 15.72 28.92 -20.99
C ASN A 207 15.93 28.82 -19.46
N ASN A 208 17.13 28.43 -19.04
CA ASN A 208 17.60 28.48 -17.65
C ASN A 208 16.87 27.55 -16.67
N ALA A 209 16.31 26.42 -17.15
CA ALA A 209 15.88 25.35 -16.25
C ALA A 209 17.08 24.75 -15.51
N ASN A 210 16.97 24.65 -14.19
CA ASN A 210 18.00 24.10 -13.35
C ASN A 210 17.89 22.57 -13.28
N ILE A 211 18.88 21.89 -13.85
CA ILE A 211 18.97 20.42 -13.91
C ILE A 211 19.16 19.79 -12.53
N SER A 212 19.71 20.52 -11.55
CA SER A 212 20.01 20.00 -10.21
C SER A 212 18.81 19.96 -9.26
N ILE A 213 17.68 20.60 -9.60
CA ILE A 213 16.49 20.57 -8.74
C ILE A 213 15.87 19.17 -8.80
N ALA A 214 16.00 18.44 -7.70
CA ALA A 214 15.40 17.14 -7.49
C ALA A 214 14.03 17.26 -6.81
N ASN A 215 13.25 16.18 -6.83
CA ASN A 215 12.00 16.13 -6.07
C ASN A 215 12.26 16.01 -4.55
N LYS A 216 11.20 15.93 -3.74
CA LYS A 216 11.26 15.79 -2.27
C LYS A 216 12.10 14.58 -1.77
N TYR A 217 12.38 13.60 -2.64
CA TYR A 217 13.15 12.40 -2.33
C TYR A 217 14.53 12.40 -3.00
N ASP A 218 15.03 13.58 -3.37
CA ASP A 218 16.29 13.79 -4.08
C ASP A 218 16.40 13.01 -5.40
N ASN A 219 15.26 12.65 -6.02
CA ASN A 219 15.27 12.06 -7.35
C ASN A 219 15.46 13.17 -8.41
N THR A 220 16.57 13.11 -9.13
CA THR A 220 16.95 14.10 -10.15
C THR A 220 16.25 13.86 -11.49
N CYS A 221 16.34 14.83 -12.41
CA CYS A 221 15.87 14.68 -13.79
C CYS A 221 16.57 13.52 -14.52
N LEU A 222 17.87 13.35 -14.29
CA LEU A 222 18.65 12.25 -14.87
C LEU A 222 18.16 10.89 -14.37
N MET A 223 17.86 10.75 -13.08
CA MET A 223 17.35 9.49 -12.51
C MET A 223 16.01 9.08 -13.12
N ILE A 224 15.07 10.02 -13.26
CA ILE A 224 13.74 9.67 -13.82
C ILE A 224 13.81 9.36 -15.32
N ALA A 225 14.64 10.09 -16.08
CA ALA A 225 14.88 9.77 -17.49
C ALA A 225 15.55 8.40 -17.64
N ALA A 226 16.52 8.08 -16.78
CA ALA A 226 17.20 6.80 -16.75
C ALA A 226 16.25 5.65 -16.40
N TYR A 227 15.37 5.81 -15.41
CA TYR A 227 14.36 4.82 -15.04
C TYR A 227 13.35 4.58 -16.17
N LYS A 228 12.90 5.65 -16.84
CA LYS A 228 11.89 5.59 -17.90
C LYS A 228 12.42 5.09 -19.25
N GLY A 229 13.75 5.03 -19.43
CA GLY A 229 14.36 4.49 -20.65
C GLY A 229 14.63 5.52 -21.74
N HIS A 230 14.59 6.82 -21.41
CA HIS A 230 14.73 7.91 -22.39
C HIS A 230 16.21 8.20 -22.68
N VAL A 231 16.83 7.38 -23.53
CA VAL A 231 18.28 7.40 -23.82
C VAL A 231 18.76 8.76 -24.31
N ASP A 232 17.99 9.41 -25.17
CA ASP A 232 18.29 10.70 -25.79
C ASP A 232 18.24 11.86 -24.78
N VAL A 233 17.27 11.85 -23.87
CA VAL A 233 17.19 12.77 -22.73
C VAL A 233 18.34 12.55 -21.77
N VAL A 234 18.66 11.29 -21.42
CA VAL A 234 19.81 10.97 -20.55
C VAL A 234 21.11 11.51 -21.13
N ARG A 235 21.37 11.24 -22.42
CA ARG A 235 22.58 11.72 -23.09
C ARG A 235 22.67 13.25 -23.05
N PHE A 236 21.57 13.93 -23.38
CA PHE A 236 21.54 15.39 -23.34
C PHE A 236 21.78 15.94 -21.93
N LEU A 237 21.14 15.38 -20.89
CA LEU A 237 21.34 15.84 -19.51
C LEU A 237 22.80 15.65 -19.06
N LEU A 238 23.44 14.55 -19.42
CA LEU A 238 24.86 14.30 -19.13
C LEU A 238 25.77 15.29 -19.87
N GLU A 239 25.48 15.59 -21.14
CA GLU A 239 26.16 16.64 -21.92
C GLU A 239 26.00 18.03 -21.28
N GLN A 240 24.88 18.28 -20.61
CA GLN A 240 24.62 19.50 -19.83
C GLN A 240 25.12 19.41 -18.37
N HIS A 241 26.11 18.55 -18.11
CA HIS A 241 26.78 18.40 -16.81
C HIS A 241 25.87 17.98 -15.65
N ALA A 242 24.79 17.22 -15.92
CA ALA A 242 24.05 16.54 -14.85
C ALA A 242 24.98 15.57 -14.10
N ASP A 243 24.96 15.59 -12.77
CA ASP A 243 25.77 14.69 -11.95
C ASP A 243 25.25 13.23 -12.05
N PRO A 244 26.02 12.29 -12.65
CA PRO A 244 25.62 10.88 -12.74
C PRO A 244 25.69 10.14 -11.39
N ASN A 245 26.36 10.73 -10.38
CA ASN A 245 26.58 10.15 -9.07
C ASN A 245 25.71 10.78 -7.97
N ALA A 246 24.78 11.67 -8.34
CA ALA A 246 23.77 12.18 -7.43
C ALA A 246 23.02 11.01 -6.78
N LYS A 247 22.70 11.16 -5.50
CA LYS A 247 22.00 10.15 -4.71
C LYS A 247 20.61 10.64 -4.34
N ALA A 248 19.62 9.78 -4.57
CA ALA A 248 18.29 9.94 -3.99
C ALA A 248 18.35 9.74 -2.48
N HIS A 249 17.27 10.07 -1.78
CA HIS A 249 17.14 9.86 -0.33
C HIS A 249 17.40 8.40 0.10
N CYS A 250 16.99 7.43 -0.73
CA CYS A 250 17.27 5.99 -0.54
C CYS A 250 18.73 5.58 -0.87
N GLY A 251 19.60 6.53 -1.20
CA GLY A 251 20.98 6.30 -1.63
C GLY A 251 21.15 5.80 -3.07
N ALA A 252 20.06 5.59 -3.81
CA ALA A 252 20.09 5.14 -5.20
C ALA A 252 20.60 6.25 -6.16
N THR A 253 21.33 5.84 -7.20
CA THR A 253 21.85 6.72 -8.27
C THR A 253 21.11 6.45 -9.59
N ALA A 254 21.34 7.28 -10.62
CA ALA A 254 20.79 7.02 -11.96
C ALA A 254 21.15 5.63 -12.50
N LEU A 255 22.36 5.13 -12.16
CA LEU A 255 22.82 3.80 -12.56
C LEU A 255 22.02 2.68 -11.90
N HIS A 256 21.57 2.86 -10.65
CA HIS A 256 20.69 1.89 -9.99
C HIS A 256 19.35 1.76 -10.72
N PHE A 257 18.73 2.90 -11.06
CA PHE A 257 17.43 2.91 -11.74
C PHE A 257 17.51 2.33 -13.16
N ALA A 258 18.56 2.67 -13.91
CA ALA A 258 18.79 2.09 -15.24
C ALA A 258 19.06 0.58 -15.17
N ALA A 259 19.81 0.14 -14.15
CA ALA A 259 20.14 -1.26 -13.92
C ALA A 259 18.91 -2.09 -13.52
N GLU A 260 18.06 -1.54 -12.65
CA GLU A 260 16.79 -2.16 -12.25
C GLU A 260 15.84 -2.35 -13.44
N ALA A 261 15.69 -1.31 -14.26
CA ALA A 261 14.79 -1.31 -15.40
C ALA A 261 15.32 -2.12 -16.59
N GLY A 262 16.64 -2.40 -16.64
CA GLY A 262 17.26 -3.15 -17.73
C GLY A 262 17.61 -2.30 -18.96
N HIS A 263 17.73 -0.98 -18.81
CA HIS A 263 18.00 -0.07 -19.93
C HIS A 263 19.49 -0.07 -20.29
N LEU A 264 19.92 -1.12 -21.00
CA LEU A 264 21.33 -1.40 -21.30
C LEU A 264 22.09 -0.21 -21.91
N GLU A 265 21.49 0.49 -22.87
CA GLU A 265 22.14 1.63 -23.53
C GLU A 265 22.29 2.84 -22.59
N ILE A 266 21.36 3.05 -21.65
CA ILE A 266 21.51 4.08 -20.62
C ILE A 266 22.61 3.71 -19.63
N VAL A 267 22.70 2.43 -19.24
CA VAL A 267 23.79 1.92 -18.39
C VAL A 267 25.14 2.19 -19.08
N ARG A 268 25.25 1.93 -20.39
CA ARG A 268 26.45 2.22 -21.18
C ARG A 268 26.81 3.70 -21.18
N GLU A 269 25.83 4.59 -21.39
CA GLU A 269 26.07 6.04 -21.33
C GLU A 269 26.51 6.47 -19.92
N LEU A 270 25.84 6.03 -18.86
CA LEU A 270 26.21 6.38 -17.48
C LEU A 270 27.62 5.91 -17.12
N VAL A 271 28.00 4.70 -17.52
CA VAL A 271 29.36 4.16 -17.37
C VAL A 271 30.38 5.01 -18.14
N LYS A 272 30.07 5.37 -19.39
CA LYS A 272 30.92 6.26 -20.20
C LYS A 272 31.14 7.62 -19.53
N TRP A 273 30.13 8.12 -18.82
CA TRP A 273 30.20 9.35 -18.03
C TRP A 273 30.71 9.14 -16.58
N LYS A 274 31.45 8.05 -16.33
CA LYS A 274 32.13 7.75 -15.04
C LYS A 274 31.17 7.66 -13.85
N SER A 275 29.98 7.10 -14.05
CA SER A 275 29.09 6.75 -12.94
C SER A 275 29.71 5.63 -12.10
N ALA A 276 29.80 5.83 -10.79
CA ALA A 276 30.41 4.91 -9.85
C ALA A 276 29.43 3.81 -9.41
N MET A 277 29.95 2.61 -9.12
CA MET A 277 29.19 1.48 -8.58
C MET A 277 28.92 1.63 -7.07
N MET A 278 28.23 2.70 -6.69
CA MET A 278 27.97 3.04 -5.28
C MET A 278 26.97 2.08 -4.63
N VAL A 279 27.07 1.90 -3.32
CA VAL A 279 26.08 1.18 -2.52
C VAL A 279 24.93 2.13 -2.11
N ASN A 280 23.69 1.70 -2.31
CA ASN A 280 22.49 2.42 -1.86
C ASN A 280 22.16 2.13 -0.37
N GLY A 281 21.09 2.73 0.15
CA GLY A 281 20.66 2.56 1.55
C GLY A 281 20.22 1.14 1.93
N HIS A 282 20.03 0.25 0.94
CA HIS A 282 19.72 -1.17 1.15
C HIS A 282 20.94 -2.09 1.02
N GLY A 283 22.15 -1.54 0.92
CA GLY A 283 23.36 -2.35 0.75
C GLY A 283 23.54 -2.88 -0.68
N MET A 284 22.80 -2.37 -1.65
CA MET A 284 22.83 -2.83 -3.03
C MET A 284 23.69 -1.91 -3.89
N THR A 285 24.59 -2.48 -4.70
CA THR A 285 25.22 -1.78 -5.83
C THR A 285 24.31 -1.87 -7.07
N PRO A 286 24.53 -1.08 -8.13
CA PRO A 286 23.77 -1.22 -9.37
C PRO A 286 23.88 -2.62 -9.98
N LEU A 287 25.03 -3.29 -9.81
CA LEU A 287 25.24 -4.67 -10.23
C LEU A 287 24.37 -5.65 -9.43
N LYS A 288 24.30 -5.50 -8.09
CA LYS A 288 23.38 -6.31 -7.27
C LYS A 288 21.92 -6.04 -7.63
N VAL A 289 21.55 -4.79 -7.92
CA VAL A 289 20.19 -4.44 -8.37
C VAL A 289 19.86 -5.09 -9.72
N ALA A 290 20.76 -5.06 -10.70
CA ALA A 290 20.57 -5.75 -11.98
C ALA A 290 20.41 -7.27 -11.80
N ALA A 291 21.26 -7.88 -10.95
CA ALA A 291 21.21 -9.30 -10.64
C ALA A 291 19.91 -9.69 -9.93
N GLU A 292 19.44 -8.87 -8.99
CA GLU A 292 18.17 -9.08 -8.31
C GLU A 292 17.00 -9.00 -9.32
N SER A 293 16.97 -7.98 -10.17
CA SER A 293 15.91 -7.74 -11.16
C SER A 293 15.99 -8.62 -12.43
N CYS A 294 16.78 -9.70 -12.40
CA CYS A 294 16.98 -10.62 -13.54
C CYS A 294 17.48 -9.96 -14.84
N LYS A 295 18.21 -8.84 -14.77
CA LYS A 295 18.73 -8.10 -15.94
C LYS A 295 20.11 -8.62 -16.35
N ALA A 296 20.13 -9.85 -16.89
CA ALA A 296 21.37 -10.55 -17.27
C ALA A 296 22.30 -9.71 -18.16
N ASP A 297 21.79 -9.10 -19.23
CA ASP A 297 22.61 -8.29 -20.16
C ASP A 297 23.28 -7.10 -19.46
N VAL A 298 22.58 -6.49 -18.49
CA VAL A 298 23.13 -5.40 -17.67
C VAL A 298 24.18 -5.93 -16.70
N VAL A 299 23.96 -7.09 -16.08
CA VAL A 299 24.96 -7.74 -15.23
C VAL A 299 26.23 -7.99 -16.05
N GLU A 300 26.12 -8.61 -17.23
CA GLU A 300 27.26 -8.89 -18.10
C GLU A 300 28.03 -7.63 -18.51
N LEU A 301 27.31 -6.54 -18.84
CA LEU A 301 27.93 -5.24 -19.11
C LEU A 301 28.67 -4.67 -17.89
N LEU A 302 28.06 -4.73 -16.71
CA LEU A 302 28.65 -4.19 -15.48
C LEU A 302 29.78 -5.06 -14.91
N LEU A 303 29.80 -6.37 -15.20
CA LEU A 303 30.91 -7.26 -14.84
C LEU A 303 32.21 -6.95 -15.59
N ALA A 304 32.10 -6.32 -16.77
CA ALA A 304 33.21 -5.80 -17.55
C ALA A 304 33.69 -4.41 -17.06
N HIS A 305 33.02 -3.81 -16.08
CA HIS A 305 33.39 -2.51 -15.51
C HIS A 305 34.64 -2.62 -14.62
N ALA A 306 35.49 -1.59 -14.64
CA ALA A 306 36.78 -1.58 -13.94
C ALA A 306 36.65 -1.66 -12.40
N ASP A 307 35.54 -1.17 -11.85
CA ASP A 307 35.29 -1.11 -10.40
C ASP A 307 34.76 -2.44 -9.80
N CYS A 308 34.63 -3.50 -10.59
CA CYS A 308 34.08 -4.77 -10.13
C CYS A 308 35.20 -5.73 -9.65
N ASP A 309 35.33 -5.89 -8.33
CA ASP A 309 36.23 -6.89 -7.75
C ASP A 309 35.72 -8.33 -7.93
N ARG A 310 36.60 -9.31 -7.72
CA ARG A 310 36.29 -10.74 -7.93
C ARG A 310 35.13 -11.20 -7.03
N LYS A 311 35.06 -10.72 -5.79
CA LYS A 311 34.00 -11.08 -4.83
C LYS A 311 32.63 -10.57 -5.31
N SER A 312 32.55 -9.29 -5.69
CA SER A 312 31.32 -8.68 -6.20
C SER A 312 30.84 -9.33 -7.50
N ARG A 313 31.77 -9.73 -8.38
CA ARG A 313 31.44 -10.50 -9.59
C ARG A 313 30.77 -11.82 -9.25
N ILE A 314 31.36 -12.59 -8.33
CA ILE A 314 30.82 -13.88 -7.91
C ILE A 314 29.44 -13.69 -7.27
N GLU A 315 29.31 -12.77 -6.31
CA GLU A 315 28.03 -12.48 -5.67
C GLU A 315 26.95 -12.03 -6.66
N ALA A 316 27.30 -11.25 -7.69
CA ALA A 316 26.36 -10.83 -8.71
C ALA A 316 25.86 -12.00 -9.58
N LEU A 317 26.75 -12.91 -9.98
CA LEU A 317 26.38 -14.11 -10.73
C LEU A 317 25.53 -15.06 -9.88
N GLU A 318 25.91 -15.26 -8.62
CA GLU A 318 25.14 -16.09 -7.68
C GLU A 318 23.73 -15.51 -7.46
N LEU A 319 23.65 -14.21 -7.19
CA LEU A 319 22.38 -13.51 -7.00
C LEU A 319 21.52 -13.53 -8.27
N LEU A 320 22.13 -13.37 -9.46
CA LEU A 320 21.41 -13.44 -10.73
C LEU A 320 20.81 -14.84 -10.94
N GLY A 321 21.58 -15.90 -10.68
CA GLY A 321 21.09 -17.27 -10.74
C GLY A 321 19.95 -17.53 -9.74
N ALA A 322 20.11 -17.03 -8.51
CA ALA A 322 19.09 -17.11 -7.46
C ALA A 322 17.80 -16.37 -7.83
N SER A 323 17.89 -15.21 -8.48
CA SER A 323 16.73 -14.45 -8.94
C SER A 323 15.97 -15.19 -10.03
N PHE A 324 16.64 -15.79 -11.01
CA PHE A 324 15.99 -16.62 -12.04
C PHE A 324 15.21 -17.81 -11.45
N ALA A 325 15.58 -18.28 -10.25
CA ALA A 325 14.92 -19.42 -9.62
C ALA A 325 13.55 -19.06 -9.04
N ASN A 326 13.38 -17.83 -8.55
CA ASN A 326 12.23 -17.46 -7.73
C ASN A 326 11.59 -16.10 -8.11
N ASP A 327 11.92 -15.59 -9.30
CA ASP A 327 11.20 -14.47 -9.90
C ASP A 327 9.94 -14.96 -10.62
N ARG A 328 8.85 -14.20 -10.51
CA ARG A 328 7.55 -14.59 -11.10
C ARG A 328 7.51 -14.44 -12.62
N GLU A 329 8.18 -13.43 -13.15
CA GLU A 329 8.06 -13.03 -14.56
C GLU A 329 9.19 -13.61 -15.42
N ASN A 330 10.38 -13.71 -14.83
CA ASN A 330 11.62 -14.10 -15.50
C ASN A 330 12.09 -15.51 -15.11
N TYR A 331 11.22 -16.32 -14.50
CA TYR A 331 11.53 -17.68 -14.05
C TYR A 331 12.26 -18.50 -15.14
N ASP A 332 13.50 -18.91 -14.87
CA ASP A 332 14.31 -19.74 -15.76
C ASP A 332 15.31 -20.59 -14.98
N ILE A 333 14.92 -21.83 -14.67
CA ILE A 333 15.73 -22.76 -13.86
C ILE A 333 17.02 -23.19 -14.57
N ILE A 334 17.06 -23.13 -15.90
CA ILE A 334 18.26 -23.46 -16.68
C ILE A 334 19.30 -22.35 -16.48
N LYS A 335 18.86 -21.08 -16.55
CA LYS A 335 19.72 -19.93 -16.22
C LYS A 335 20.13 -19.90 -14.75
N THR A 336 19.26 -20.33 -13.84
CA THR A 336 19.63 -20.51 -12.42
C THR A 336 20.87 -21.39 -12.30
N TYR A 337 20.82 -22.61 -12.81
CA TYR A 337 21.98 -23.51 -12.74
C TYR A 337 23.19 -22.95 -13.48
N HIS A 338 22.97 -22.36 -14.66
CA HIS A 338 24.05 -21.77 -15.47
C HIS A 338 24.84 -20.72 -14.69
N TYR A 339 24.18 -19.72 -14.10
CA TYR A 339 24.85 -18.64 -13.39
C TYR A 339 25.41 -19.07 -12.03
N LEU A 340 24.71 -19.95 -11.29
CA LEU A 340 25.23 -20.52 -10.05
C LEU A 340 26.50 -21.35 -10.30
N TYR A 341 26.52 -22.16 -11.36
CA TYR A 341 27.67 -22.99 -11.72
C TYR A 341 28.83 -22.14 -12.24
N LEU A 342 28.55 -21.13 -13.07
CA LEU A 342 29.57 -20.17 -13.52
C LEU A 342 30.22 -19.46 -12.33
N ALA A 343 29.44 -19.01 -11.36
CA ALA A 343 29.97 -18.39 -10.15
C ALA A 343 30.79 -19.37 -9.30
N MET A 344 30.39 -20.64 -9.25
CA MET A 344 31.17 -21.69 -8.61
C MET A 344 32.55 -21.83 -9.26
N LEU A 345 32.62 -21.90 -10.60
CA LEU A 345 33.90 -21.97 -11.31
C LEU A 345 34.78 -20.73 -11.05
N GLU A 346 34.17 -19.54 -10.97
CA GLU A 346 34.87 -18.30 -10.63
C GLU A 346 35.49 -18.33 -9.22
N ARG A 347 34.87 -19.01 -8.24
CA ARG A 347 35.45 -19.23 -6.91
C ARG A 347 36.71 -20.09 -6.96
N TYR A 348 36.73 -21.12 -7.80
CA TYR A 348 37.84 -22.07 -7.94
C TYR A 348 38.85 -21.71 -9.03
N ARG A 349 38.68 -20.59 -9.73
CA ARG A 349 39.58 -20.16 -10.84
C ARG A 349 41.04 -20.03 -10.42
N ASP A 350 41.29 -19.51 -9.21
CA ASP A 350 42.63 -19.31 -8.65
C ASP A 350 42.80 -20.22 -7.45
N SER A 351 43.66 -21.25 -7.59
CA SER A 351 43.89 -22.27 -6.56
C SER A 351 44.63 -21.74 -5.33
N GLU A 352 45.40 -20.65 -5.48
CA GLU A 352 46.17 -20.05 -4.40
C GLU A 352 45.33 -19.03 -3.59
N ASN A 353 44.21 -18.57 -4.16
CA ASN A 353 43.32 -17.60 -3.55
C ASN A 353 41.85 -18.02 -3.72
N LEU A 354 41.49 -19.11 -3.04
CA LEU A 354 40.13 -19.65 -3.03
C LEU A 354 39.18 -18.72 -2.26
N LEU A 355 38.05 -18.37 -2.88
CA LEU A 355 37.00 -17.61 -2.22
C LEU A 355 35.90 -18.56 -1.73
N GLU A 356 36.05 -19.04 -0.50
CA GLU A 356 35.04 -19.89 0.15
C GLU A 356 33.73 -19.14 0.38
N LYS A 357 32.64 -19.92 0.55
CA LYS A 357 31.30 -19.39 0.85
C LYS A 357 31.13 -19.28 2.36
N ASP A 358 30.64 -18.13 2.82
CA ASP A 358 30.19 -17.95 4.22
C ASP A 358 28.80 -18.57 4.38
N ILE A 359 28.68 -19.60 5.22
CA ILE A 359 27.49 -20.48 5.22
C ILE A 359 26.49 -20.03 6.28
N LEU A 360 25.23 -19.88 5.85
CA LEU A 360 24.13 -19.67 6.76
C LEU A 360 23.80 -20.94 7.56
N PRO A 361 23.32 -20.83 8.80
CA PRO A 361 22.80 -21.98 9.54
C PRO A 361 21.66 -22.63 8.77
N GLN A 362 21.42 -23.92 9.02
CA GLN A 362 20.30 -24.63 8.38
C GLN A 362 18.97 -23.97 8.74
N ILE A 363 18.21 -23.61 7.72
CA ILE A 363 16.88 -23.01 7.85
C ILE A 363 15.86 -24.10 7.53
N GLU A 364 15.00 -24.41 8.51
CA GLU A 364 13.96 -25.45 8.38
C GLU A 364 13.05 -25.21 7.17
N ALA A 365 12.72 -23.95 6.90
CA ALA A 365 11.90 -23.55 5.76
C ALA A 365 12.52 -23.87 4.40
N TYR A 366 13.84 -24.05 4.32
CA TYR A 366 14.53 -24.45 3.08
C TYR A 366 14.81 -25.96 3.04
N GLY A 367 14.06 -26.75 3.82
CA GLY A 367 14.21 -28.20 3.89
C GLY A 367 15.49 -28.65 4.60
N ASN A 368 16.04 -27.81 5.50
CA ASN A 368 17.33 -28.01 6.16
C ASN A 368 18.51 -28.18 5.18
N ARG A 369 18.37 -27.69 3.94
CA ARG A 369 19.45 -27.71 2.96
C ARG A 369 20.50 -26.67 3.32
N THR A 370 21.76 -27.03 3.06
CA THR A 370 22.90 -26.10 3.10
C THR A 370 23.31 -25.77 1.67
N GLU A 371 23.78 -24.54 1.45
CA GLU A 371 24.27 -24.10 0.14
C GLU A 371 25.39 -25.01 -0.38
N CYS A 372 25.35 -25.30 -1.69
CA CYS A 372 26.40 -26.04 -2.37
C CYS A 372 27.72 -25.27 -2.31
N ARG A 373 28.82 -25.97 -2.03
CA ARG A 373 30.18 -25.42 -1.84
C ARG A 373 31.13 -25.79 -2.97
N THR A 374 30.87 -26.92 -3.62
CA THR A 374 31.72 -27.47 -4.67
C THR A 374 30.95 -27.59 -5.99
N PRO A 375 31.64 -27.58 -7.15
CA PRO A 375 31.01 -27.87 -8.44
C PRO A 375 30.28 -29.22 -8.45
N GLN A 376 30.83 -30.24 -7.78
CA GLN A 376 30.26 -31.58 -7.70
C GLN A 376 28.94 -31.62 -6.91
N GLU A 377 28.88 -30.89 -5.78
CA GLU A 377 27.63 -30.73 -5.03
C GLU A 377 26.55 -30.06 -5.89
N LEU A 378 26.90 -28.99 -6.60
CA LEU A 378 25.95 -28.28 -7.45
C LEU A 378 25.52 -29.13 -8.68
N GLU A 379 26.42 -29.92 -9.25
CA GLU A 379 26.09 -30.89 -10.31
C GLU A 379 25.09 -31.95 -9.85
N SER A 380 25.18 -32.39 -8.59
CA SER A 380 24.27 -33.39 -8.03
C SER A 380 22.81 -32.92 -8.00
N ILE A 381 22.57 -31.60 -7.88
CA ILE A 381 21.24 -31.00 -7.83
C ILE A 381 20.78 -30.44 -9.19
N ARG A 382 21.58 -30.57 -10.25
CA ARG A 382 21.29 -29.98 -11.58
C ARG A 382 19.91 -30.34 -12.14
N GLN A 383 19.46 -31.58 -11.90
CA GLN A 383 18.16 -32.08 -12.39
C GLN A 383 17.05 -31.94 -11.35
N ASP A 384 17.39 -31.66 -10.09
CA ASP A 384 16.44 -31.46 -9.00
C ASP A 384 15.99 -29.99 -8.97
N ARG A 385 14.87 -29.71 -9.64
CA ARG A 385 14.30 -28.35 -9.72
C ARG A 385 13.97 -27.80 -8.34
N ASP A 386 13.45 -28.63 -7.44
CA ASP A 386 13.08 -28.24 -6.08
C ASP A 386 14.32 -27.80 -5.29
N ALA A 387 15.39 -28.59 -5.36
CA ALA A 387 16.68 -28.25 -4.77
C ALA A 387 17.23 -26.93 -5.31
N LEU A 388 17.16 -26.69 -6.63
CA LEU A 388 17.65 -25.45 -7.22
C LEU A 388 16.83 -24.23 -6.78
N HIS A 389 15.52 -24.36 -6.56
CA HIS A 389 14.72 -23.27 -5.99
C HIS A 389 15.15 -22.93 -4.57
N MET A 390 15.37 -23.95 -3.73
CA MET A 390 15.86 -23.77 -2.36
C MET A 390 17.28 -23.21 -2.31
N GLU A 391 18.17 -23.71 -3.17
CA GLU A 391 19.52 -23.18 -3.36
C GLU A 391 19.45 -21.68 -3.70
N GLY A 392 18.55 -21.29 -4.61
CA GLY A 392 18.32 -19.88 -4.94
C GLY A 392 17.86 -19.03 -3.74
N LEU A 393 16.97 -19.54 -2.88
CA LEU A 393 16.55 -18.81 -1.67
C LEU A 393 17.69 -18.66 -0.65
N ILE A 394 18.48 -19.73 -0.44
CA ILE A 394 19.64 -19.72 0.47
C ILE A 394 20.70 -18.72 -0.03
N VAL A 395 21.06 -18.79 -1.32
CA VAL A 395 22.02 -17.90 -1.96
C VAL A 395 21.59 -16.44 -1.82
N ARG A 396 20.31 -16.15 -2.10
CA ARG A 396 19.75 -14.81 -1.97
C ARG A 396 19.83 -14.29 -0.54
N GLU A 397 19.41 -15.09 0.44
CA GLU A 397 19.43 -14.67 1.85
C GLU A 397 20.86 -14.43 2.36
N ARG A 398 21.84 -15.23 1.91
CA ARG A 398 23.25 -15.00 2.26
C ARG A 398 23.77 -13.70 1.69
N ILE A 399 23.57 -13.46 0.39
CA ILE A 399 24.19 -12.32 -0.33
C ILE A 399 23.57 -10.99 0.07
N LEU A 400 22.24 -10.96 0.27
CA LEU A 400 21.51 -9.75 0.62
C LEU A 400 21.46 -9.50 2.13
N GLY A 401 21.55 -10.57 2.93
CA GLY A 401 21.33 -10.54 4.37
C GLY A 401 19.85 -10.58 4.73
N SER A 402 19.53 -11.26 5.83
CA SER A 402 18.16 -11.49 6.33
C SER A 402 17.37 -10.19 6.58
N ASP A 403 18.04 -9.07 6.84
CA ASP A 403 17.41 -7.77 7.08
C ASP A 403 17.01 -7.04 5.78
N ASN A 404 17.42 -7.52 4.61
CA ASN A 404 17.12 -6.86 3.33
C ASN A 404 15.63 -7.03 2.94
N ILE A 405 15.06 -6.01 2.27
CA ILE A 405 13.67 -6.03 1.79
C ILE A 405 13.41 -7.12 0.74
N ASP A 406 14.42 -7.40 -0.07
CA ASP A 406 14.31 -8.21 -1.28
C ASP A 406 14.42 -9.73 -1.00
N VAL A 407 14.71 -10.13 0.24
CA VAL A 407 14.77 -11.55 0.64
C VAL A 407 13.37 -12.15 0.80
N SER A 408 12.45 -11.41 1.43
CA SER A 408 11.15 -11.95 1.84
C SER A 408 10.20 -12.26 0.67
N HIS A 409 10.26 -11.48 -0.42
CA HIS A 409 9.27 -11.59 -1.50
C HIS A 409 9.38 -12.91 -2.29
N PRO A 410 10.56 -13.36 -2.74
CA PRO A 410 10.72 -14.66 -3.39
C PRO A 410 10.36 -15.85 -2.51
N ILE A 411 10.61 -15.77 -1.19
CA ILE A 411 10.20 -16.81 -0.23
C ILE A 411 8.66 -16.92 -0.20
N ILE A 412 7.97 -15.77 -0.12
CA ILE A 412 6.50 -15.73 -0.15
C ILE A 412 5.97 -16.27 -1.49
N TYR A 413 6.55 -15.86 -2.61
CA TYR A 413 6.17 -16.35 -3.94
C TYR A 413 6.34 -17.87 -4.05
N ARG A 414 7.51 -18.40 -3.64
CA ARG A 414 7.76 -19.84 -3.64
C ARG A 414 6.76 -20.58 -2.75
N GLY A 415 6.42 -20.03 -1.58
CA GLY A 415 5.37 -20.58 -0.71
C GLY A 415 4.00 -20.65 -1.41
N ALA A 416 3.62 -19.61 -2.15
CA ALA A 416 2.38 -19.61 -2.94
C ALA A 416 2.38 -20.72 -4.01
N VAL A 417 3.51 -20.92 -4.71
CA VAL A 417 3.66 -22.02 -5.67
C VAL A 417 3.50 -23.39 -5.00
N TYR A 418 3.97 -23.57 -3.76
CA TYR A 418 3.71 -24.81 -3.01
C TYR A 418 2.23 -24.96 -2.65
N ALA A 419 1.55 -23.89 -2.23
CA ALA A 419 0.12 -23.92 -1.92
C ALA A 419 -0.73 -24.30 -3.15
N ASP A 420 -0.41 -23.74 -4.32
CA ASP A 420 -1.10 -24.05 -5.59
C ASP A 420 -0.95 -25.54 -5.97
N ASN A 421 0.16 -26.17 -5.56
CA ASN A 421 0.43 -27.60 -5.74
C ASN A 421 -0.05 -28.47 -4.57
N MET A 422 -0.88 -27.94 -3.66
CA MET A 422 -1.40 -28.61 -2.46
C MET A 422 -0.31 -29.06 -1.46
N GLN A 423 0.90 -28.50 -1.54
CA GLN A 423 2.01 -28.76 -0.62
C GLN A 423 2.00 -27.74 0.53
N PHE A 424 0.90 -27.72 1.29
CA PHE A 424 0.62 -26.70 2.31
C PHE A 424 1.68 -26.64 3.41
N GLU A 425 2.22 -27.77 3.85
CA GLU A 425 3.25 -27.80 4.91
C GLU A 425 4.49 -26.98 4.53
N GLN A 426 4.96 -27.11 3.28
CA GLN A 426 6.14 -26.39 2.81
C GLN A 426 5.82 -24.90 2.59
N CYS A 427 4.62 -24.57 2.12
CA CYS A 427 4.12 -23.19 2.04
C CYS A 427 4.17 -22.51 3.41
N ILE A 428 3.58 -23.14 4.44
CA ILE A 428 3.49 -22.60 5.80
C ILE A 428 4.89 -22.33 6.37
N LYS A 429 5.83 -23.27 6.20
CA LYS A 429 7.23 -23.08 6.66
C LYS A 429 7.91 -21.88 6.01
N LEU A 430 7.80 -21.75 4.68
CA LEU A 430 8.37 -20.62 3.94
C LEU A 430 7.74 -19.29 4.36
N TRP A 431 6.41 -19.24 4.45
CA TRP A 431 5.72 -18.02 4.86
C TRP A 431 6.01 -17.63 6.30
N LEU A 432 6.17 -18.60 7.22
CA LEU A 432 6.54 -18.31 8.61
C LEU A 432 7.95 -17.74 8.67
N HIS A 433 8.90 -18.29 7.91
CA HIS A 433 10.25 -17.72 7.80
C HIS A 433 10.21 -16.28 7.26
N ALA A 434 9.49 -16.05 6.16
CA ALA A 434 9.33 -14.71 5.60
C ALA A 434 8.65 -13.73 6.56
N LEU A 435 7.65 -14.18 7.33
CA LEU A 435 6.98 -13.37 8.34
C LEU A 435 7.96 -12.96 9.45
N HIS A 436 8.75 -13.90 9.96
CA HIS A 436 9.77 -13.59 10.98
C HIS A 436 10.82 -12.59 10.47
N LEU A 437 11.29 -12.74 9.23
CA LEU A 437 12.22 -11.77 8.62
C LEU A 437 11.60 -10.36 8.57
N ARG A 438 10.33 -10.25 8.21
CA ARG A 438 9.63 -8.97 8.12
C ARG A 438 9.33 -8.33 9.47
N GLN A 439 8.97 -9.14 10.47
CA GLN A 439 8.73 -8.66 11.85
C GLN A 439 10.01 -8.15 12.51
N ARG A 440 11.16 -8.81 12.27
CA ARG A 440 12.48 -8.32 12.76
C ARG A 440 12.83 -6.96 12.18
N GLY A 441 12.52 -6.75 10.90
CA GLY A 441 12.69 -5.45 10.23
C GLY A 441 11.62 -4.40 10.56
N SER A 442 10.74 -4.64 11.54
CA SER A 442 9.60 -3.77 11.91
C SER A 442 8.73 -3.37 10.71
N ARG A 443 8.57 -4.27 9.74
CA ARG A 443 7.77 -4.02 8.53
C ARG A 443 6.31 -4.37 8.78
N ASN A 444 5.43 -3.73 8.03
CA ASN A 444 4.01 -4.07 8.05
C ASN A 444 3.77 -5.49 7.50
N THR A 445 3.11 -6.35 8.29
CA THR A 445 2.82 -7.76 7.95
C THR A 445 1.34 -8.11 7.83
N HIS A 446 0.41 -7.15 7.77
CA HIS A 446 -1.03 -7.46 7.74
C HIS A 446 -1.43 -8.39 6.59
N LYS A 447 -0.91 -8.15 5.39
CA LYS A 447 -1.14 -9.03 4.23
C LYS A 447 -0.52 -10.41 4.41
N ASP A 448 0.57 -10.52 5.16
CA ASP A 448 1.25 -11.80 5.37
C ASP A 448 0.45 -12.66 6.35
N LEU A 449 -0.05 -12.07 7.43
CA LEU A 449 -0.96 -12.74 8.37
C LEU A 449 -2.27 -13.15 7.69
N LEU A 450 -2.86 -12.27 6.87
CA LEU A 450 -4.10 -12.58 6.14
C LEU A 450 -3.94 -13.79 5.21
N ARG A 451 -2.79 -13.92 4.54
CA ARG A 451 -2.51 -15.08 3.68
C ARG A 451 -2.57 -16.40 4.43
N PHE A 452 -2.13 -16.45 5.70
CA PHE A 452 -2.28 -17.66 6.52
C PHE A 452 -3.75 -17.99 6.78
N ALA A 453 -4.57 -17.01 7.14
CA ALA A 453 -6.00 -17.23 7.34
C ALA A 453 -6.67 -17.75 6.04
N GLN A 454 -6.27 -17.22 4.88
CA GLN A 454 -6.75 -17.66 3.57
C GLN A 454 -6.33 -19.10 3.25
N VAL A 455 -5.05 -19.47 3.42
CA VAL A 455 -4.57 -20.83 3.16
C VAL A 455 -5.15 -21.84 4.14
N PHE A 456 -5.25 -21.52 5.43
CA PHE A 456 -5.91 -22.40 6.39
C PHE A 456 -7.40 -22.57 6.09
N SER A 457 -8.09 -21.52 5.65
CA SER A 457 -9.49 -21.62 5.20
C SER A 457 -9.62 -22.50 3.96
N GLN A 458 -8.71 -22.36 2.99
CA GLN A 458 -8.64 -23.21 1.81
C GLN A 458 -8.41 -24.69 2.18
N MET A 459 -7.49 -24.97 3.11
CA MET A 459 -7.23 -26.33 3.59
C MET A 459 -8.51 -26.94 4.20
N ILE A 460 -9.22 -26.20 5.06
CA ILE A 460 -10.49 -26.65 5.64
C ILE A 460 -11.53 -26.94 4.53
N HIS A 461 -11.65 -26.05 3.54
CA HIS A 461 -12.58 -26.23 2.42
C HIS A 461 -12.26 -27.49 1.60
N LEU A 462 -10.97 -27.81 1.44
CA LEU A 462 -10.48 -29.01 0.75
C LEU A 462 -10.47 -30.28 1.65
N ASN A 463 -10.93 -30.19 2.90
CA ASN A 463 -10.82 -31.24 3.92
C ASN A 463 -9.38 -31.69 4.23
N GLU A 464 -8.39 -30.81 4.02
CA GLU A 464 -7.00 -31.02 4.45
C GLU A 464 -6.81 -30.55 5.91
N PRO A 465 -6.15 -31.34 6.77
CA PRO A 465 -6.02 -31.01 8.18
C PRO A 465 -5.07 -29.83 8.40
N VAL A 466 -5.56 -28.79 9.06
CA VAL A 466 -4.72 -27.70 9.57
C VAL A 466 -4.07 -28.15 10.88
N LYS A 467 -2.74 -28.01 11.03
CA LYS A 467 -2.03 -28.45 12.24
C LYS A 467 -2.15 -27.38 13.33
N ALA A 468 -2.48 -27.79 14.55
CA ALA A 468 -2.62 -26.88 15.70
C ALA A 468 -1.33 -26.06 15.99
N LYS A 469 -0.14 -26.67 15.81
CA LYS A 469 1.16 -25.99 15.96
C LYS A 469 1.34 -24.81 14.98
N ASP A 470 0.80 -24.93 13.77
CA ASP A 470 0.91 -23.88 12.75
C ASP A 470 0.00 -22.71 13.11
N ILE A 471 -1.23 -22.98 13.56
CA ILE A 471 -2.16 -21.98 14.08
C ILE A 471 -1.56 -21.26 15.30
N GLU A 472 -1.00 -22.01 16.26
CA GLU A 472 -0.33 -21.45 17.44
C GLU A 472 0.80 -20.48 17.04
N SER A 473 1.62 -20.88 16.07
CA SER A 473 2.76 -20.08 15.60
C SER A 473 2.31 -18.79 14.94
N VAL A 474 1.29 -18.85 14.08
CA VAL A 474 0.75 -17.67 13.38
C VAL A 474 0.00 -16.76 14.36
N LEU A 475 -0.79 -17.30 15.29
CA LEU A 475 -1.45 -16.52 16.33
C LEU A 475 -0.43 -15.75 17.17
N ARG A 476 0.67 -16.39 17.60
CA ARG A 476 1.76 -15.73 18.32
C ARG A 476 2.36 -14.56 17.53
N CYS A 477 2.62 -14.75 16.23
CA CYS A 477 3.09 -13.66 15.37
C CYS A 477 2.05 -12.54 15.24
N SER A 478 0.76 -12.88 15.16
CA SER A 478 -0.32 -11.90 15.11
C SER A 478 -0.45 -11.10 16.40
N VAL A 479 -0.24 -11.70 17.58
CA VAL A 479 -0.22 -10.98 18.86
C VAL A 479 0.89 -9.93 18.86
N LEU A 480 2.11 -10.34 18.48
CA LEU A 480 3.26 -9.44 18.40
C LEU A 480 3.00 -8.27 17.44
N GLU A 481 2.41 -8.54 16.27
CA GLU A 481 2.14 -7.51 15.27
C GLU A 481 1.06 -6.51 15.73
N ILE A 482 0.03 -6.98 16.44
CA ILE A 482 -1.00 -6.10 17.01
C ILE A 482 -0.39 -5.23 18.11
N GLU A 483 0.42 -5.81 19.00
CA GLU A 483 1.14 -5.06 20.05
C GLU A 483 2.02 -3.94 19.46
N GLN A 484 2.84 -4.28 18.46
CA GLN A 484 3.63 -3.29 17.72
C GLN A 484 2.74 -2.27 16.99
N GLY A 485 1.61 -2.71 16.44
CA GLY A 485 0.60 -1.85 15.81
C GLY A 485 0.06 -0.80 16.77
N MET A 486 -0.27 -1.17 18.01
CA MET A 486 -0.72 -0.24 19.04
C MET A 486 0.34 0.82 19.35
N ALA A 487 1.62 0.42 19.44
CA ALA A 487 2.72 1.36 19.65
C ALA A 487 2.92 2.31 18.45
N ARG A 488 2.80 1.79 17.22
CA ARG A 488 2.88 2.60 15.99
C ARG A 488 1.74 3.61 15.89
N VAL A 489 0.50 3.20 16.13
CA VAL A 489 -0.66 4.12 16.11
C VAL A 489 -0.50 5.25 17.12
N LYS A 490 0.04 4.97 18.32
CA LYS A 490 0.31 6.01 19.34
C LYS A 490 1.43 6.98 18.99
N SER A 491 2.39 6.57 18.16
CA SER A 491 3.59 7.36 17.83
C SER A 491 3.58 7.96 16.42
N SER A 492 2.62 7.58 15.57
CA SER A 492 2.56 8.00 14.18
C SER A 492 2.18 9.48 14.04
N PRO A 493 2.81 10.23 13.11
CA PRO A 493 2.35 11.56 12.72
C PRO A 493 0.93 11.50 12.14
N GLU A 494 0.20 12.62 12.20
CA GLU A 494 -1.19 12.74 11.73
C GLU A 494 -1.38 12.26 10.28
N ALA A 495 -0.40 12.53 9.41
CA ALA A 495 -0.42 12.12 8.00
C ALA A 495 -0.36 10.60 7.78
N GLU A 496 0.24 9.83 8.69
CA GLU A 496 0.40 8.37 8.57
C GLU A 496 -0.58 7.58 9.45
N LEU A 497 -1.23 8.27 10.40
CA LEU A 497 -2.10 7.68 11.40
C LEU A 497 -3.24 6.85 10.79
N HIS A 498 -3.88 7.33 9.73
CA HIS A 498 -4.98 6.61 9.07
C HIS A 498 -4.49 5.27 8.50
N THR A 499 -3.37 5.27 7.78
CA THR A 499 -2.81 4.04 7.21
C THR A 499 -2.32 3.10 8.31
N ALA A 500 -1.68 3.62 9.36
CA ALA A 500 -1.27 2.83 10.51
C ALA A 500 -2.47 2.16 11.20
N MET A 501 -3.57 2.90 11.37
CA MET A 501 -4.82 2.40 11.94
C MET A 501 -5.45 1.31 11.08
N ASP A 502 -5.58 1.52 9.77
CA ASP A 502 -6.16 0.52 8.86
C ASP A 502 -5.40 -0.81 8.93
N ASN A 503 -4.07 -0.75 8.90
CA ASN A 503 -3.21 -1.94 9.00
C ASN A 503 -3.39 -2.65 10.34
N TYR A 504 -3.46 -1.89 11.43
CA TYR A 504 -3.67 -2.40 12.78
C TYR A 504 -5.04 -3.08 12.93
N GLU A 505 -6.12 -2.49 12.41
CA GLU A 505 -7.45 -3.11 12.43
C GLU A 505 -7.52 -4.36 11.56
N CYS A 506 -6.88 -4.36 10.38
CA CYS A 506 -6.76 -5.56 9.55
C CYS A 506 -6.12 -6.73 10.30
N ASN A 507 -5.11 -6.46 11.14
CA ASN A 507 -4.48 -7.48 11.99
C ASN A 507 -5.44 -8.00 13.07
N ILE A 508 -6.26 -7.13 13.67
CA ILE A 508 -7.30 -7.54 14.64
C ILE A 508 -8.31 -8.48 13.97
N PHE A 509 -8.82 -8.13 12.79
CA PHE A 509 -9.78 -8.98 12.08
C PHE A 509 -9.15 -10.30 11.65
N THR A 510 -7.91 -10.26 11.14
CA THR A 510 -7.17 -11.47 10.79
C THR A 510 -6.96 -12.38 12.00
N PHE A 511 -6.68 -11.81 13.17
CA PHE A 511 -6.60 -12.59 14.40
C PHE A 511 -7.91 -13.31 14.72
N LEU A 512 -9.05 -12.63 14.60
CA LEU A 512 -10.36 -13.26 14.79
C LEU A 512 -10.63 -14.37 13.76
N TYR A 513 -10.16 -14.23 12.52
CA TYR A 513 -10.25 -15.31 11.52
C TYR A 513 -9.44 -16.53 11.98
N LEU A 514 -8.21 -16.32 12.46
CA LEU A 514 -7.37 -17.41 12.97
C LEU A 514 -7.98 -18.10 14.21
N VAL A 515 -8.64 -17.34 15.09
CA VAL A 515 -9.41 -17.90 16.21
C VAL A 515 -10.61 -18.70 15.71
N CYS A 516 -11.34 -18.22 14.70
CA CYS A 516 -12.43 -18.98 14.09
C CYS A 516 -11.93 -20.31 13.49
N ILE A 517 -10.82 -20.26 12.76
CA ILE A 517 -10.15 -21.44 12.18
C ILE A 517 -9.70 -22.42 13.28
N SER A 518 -9.18 -21.92 14.41
CA SER A 518 -8.78 -22.78 15.52
C SER A 518 -9.94 -23.57 16.12
N THR A 519 -11.15 -22.98 16.20
CA THR A 519 -12.36 -23.70 16.67
C THR A 519 -12.80 -24.84 15.74
N LYS A 520 -12.33 -24.84 14.49
CA LYS A 520 -12.62 -25.87 13.48
C LYS A 520 -11.47 -26.89 13.34
N THR A 521 -10.41 -26.72 14.10
CA THR A 521 -9.20 -27.55 14.01
C THR A 521 -9.20 -28.61 15.09
N GLN A 522 -8.80 -29.84 14.74
CA GLN A 522 -8.65 -30.90 15.74
C GLN A 522 -7.38 -30.66 16.56
N CYS A 523 -7.55 -30.46 17.87
CA CYS A 523 -6.47 -30.17 18.81
C CYS A 523 -6.51 -31.15 19.98
N ARG A 524 -5.33 -31.56 20.47
CA ARG A 524 -5.21 -32.17 21.81
C ARG A 524 -5.34 -31.08 22.88
N ASP A 525 -5.67 -31.47 24.12
CA ASP A 525 -5.85 -30.52 25.23
C ASP A 525 -4.62 -29.62 25.46
N GLU A 526 -3.41 -30.18 25.34
CA GLU A 526 -2.16 -29.41 25.47
C GLU A 526 -1.98 -28.39 24.33
N GLU A 527 -2.37 -28.74 23.10
CA GLU A 527 -2.29 -27.83 21.94
C GLU A 527 -3.33 -26.72 22.08
N GLN A 528 -4.55 -27.06 22.48
CA GLN A 528 -5.60 -26.09 22.75
C GLN A 528 -5.18 -25.12 23.86
N SER A 529 -4.52 -25.60 24.93
CA SER A 529 -4.00 -24.75 25.99
C SER A 529 -2.98 -23.73 25.48
N ARG A 530 -2.09 -24.12 24.56
CA ARG A 530 -1.12 -23.19 23.96
C ARG A 530 -1.77 -22.16 23.04
N ILE A 531 -2.78 -22.56 22.27
CA ILE A 531 -3.59 -21.64 21.45
C ILE A 531 -4.33 -20.64 22.37
N ASN A 532 -5.01 -21.14 23.41
CA ASN A 532 -5.74 -20.32 24.39
C ASN A 532 -4.80 -19.33 25.07
N LYS A 533 -3.55 -19.71 25.35
CA LYS A 533 -2.54 -18.79 25.89
C LYS A 533 -2.27 -17.60 24.95
N GLN A 534 -2.21 -17.80 23.64
CA GLN A 534 -2.04 -16.67 22.70
C GLN A 534 -3.28 -15.77 22.65
N ILE A 535 -4.48 -16.37 22.70
CA ILE A 535 -5.75 -15.63 22.77
C ILE A 535 -5.82 -14.79 24.05
N TYR A 536 -5.52 -15.40 25.20
CA TYR A 536 -5.42 -14.75 26.49
C TYR A 536 -4.42 -13.58 26.45
N ASN A 537 -3.22 -13.79 25.92
CA ASN A 537 -2.19 -12.75 25.82
C ASN A 537 -2.72 -11.53 25.05
N LEU A 538 -3.38 -11.74 23.91
CA LEU A 538 -3.92 -10.62 23.14
C LEU A 538 -5.08 -9.92 23.85
N ILE A 539 -5.98 -10.67 24.48
CA ILE A 539 -7.08 -10.08 25.27
C ILE A 539 -6.53 -9.14 26.35
N HIS A 540 -5.44 -9.51 27.02
CA HIS A 540 -4.84 -8.70 28.09
C HIS A 540 -4.11 -7.46 27.58
N LEU A 541 -3.75 -7.40 26.29
CA LEU A 541 -3.28 -6.16 25.67
C LEU A 541 -4.43 -5.17 25.42
N ASP A 542 -5.68 -5.61 25.51
CA ASP A 542 -6.91 -4.84 25.27
C ASP A 542 -6.90 -4.05 23.94
N PRO A 543 -6.68 -4.72 22.78
CA PRO A 543 -6.68 -4.03 21.50
C PRO A 543 -8.08 -3.51 21.18
N ARG A 544 -8.18 -2.21 20.90
CA ARG A 544 -9.41 -1.53 20.48
C ARG A 544 -9.29 -1.02 19.05
N THR A 545 -10.36 -1.18 18.27
CA THR A 545 -10.50 -0.55 16.94
C THR A 545 -10.88 0.93 17.08
N ARG A 546 -10.96 1.67 15.97
CA ARG A 546 -11.22 3.14 15.96
C ARG A 546 -12.53 3.55 16.65
N ASP A 547 -13.52 2.66 16.65
CA ASP A 547 -14.82 2.80 17.31
C ASP A 547 -14.79 2.36 18.78
N GLY A 548 -13.65 1.96 19.33
CA GLY A 548 -13.49 1.49 20.70
C GLY A 548 -13.90 0.03 20.93
N SER A 549 -14.32 -0.68 19.88
CA SER A 549 -14.77 -2.07 19.98
C SER A 549 -13.62 -3.02 20.36
N SER A 550 -13.91 -3.93 21.29
CA SER A 550 -13.00 -5.03 21.66
C SER A 550 -13.14 -6.24 20.74
N LEU A 551 -12.25 -7.23 20.89
CA LEU A 551 -12.37 -8.53 20.19
C LEU A 551 -13.75 -9.18 20.40
N LEU A 552 -14.31 -9.07 21.61
CA LEU A 552 -15.61 -9.65 21.93
C LEU A 552 -16.76 -8.93 21.24
N HIS A 553 -16.67 -7.61 21.05
CA HIS A 553 -17.65 -6.87 20.24
C HIS A 553 -17.68 -7.39 18.80
N HIS A 554 -16.50 -7.53 18.18
CA HIS A 554 -16.39 -8.01 16.81
C HIS A 554 -16.81 -9.49 16.67
N ALA A 555 -16.53 -10.33 17.66
CA ALA A 555 -16.99 -11.72 17.64
C ALA A 555 -18.52 -11.87 17.61
N VAL A 556 -19.26 -10.89 18.15
CA VAL A 556 -20.74 -10.90 18.21
C VAL A 556 -21.40 -9.93 17.24
N ASN A 557 -20.62 -9.21 16.41
CA ASN A 557 -21.13 -8.23 15.47
C ASN A 557 -21.28 -8.83 14.08
N SER A 558 -22.48 -8.78 13.51
CA SER A 558 -22.72 -9.22 12.13
C SER A 558 -22.10 -8.32 11.06
N GLY A 559 -21.70 -7.11 11.44
CA GLY A 559 -20.99 -6.15 10.58
C GLY A 559 -19.47 -6.32 10.59
N THR A 560 -18.91 -7.25 11.37
CA THR A 560 -17.46 -7.50 11.36
C THR A 560 -17.04 -8.01 9.97
N PRO A 561 -16.05 -7.35 9.33
CA PRO A 561 -15.67 -7.69 7.97
C PRO A 561 -15.07 -9.09 7.91
N VAL A 562 -15.33 -9.80 6.81
CA VAL A 562 -14.70 -11.08 6.48
C VAL A 562 -14.15 -10.98 5.06
N ASP A 563 -12.92 -11.44 4.86
CA ASP A 563 -12.27 -11.47 3.56
C ASP A 563 -12.96 -12.47 2.60
N ASP A 564 -13.05 -12.12 1.32
CA ASP A 564 -13.81 -12.88 0.32
C ASP A 564 -13.07 -14.14 -0.20
N PHE A 565 -11.76 -14.26 0.00
CA PHE A 565 -10.96 -15.33 -0.61
C PHE A 565 -10.91 -16.59 0.26
N HIS A 566 -11.89 -17.48 0.10
CA HIS A 566 -12.14 -18.70 0.91
C HIS A 566 -12.43 -18.45 2.40
N THR A 567 -12.02 -17.30 2.95
CA THR A 567 -12.19 -16.96 4.36
C THR A 567 -13.66 -16.83 4.73
N ASN A 568 -14.52 -16.35 3.84
CA ASN A 568 -15.97 -16.24 4.04
C ASN A 568 -16.71 -17.59 4.08
N ASP A 569 -16.16 -18.65 3.47
CA ASP A 569 -16.71 -20.01 3.55
C ASP A 569 -16.48 -20.64 4.94
N VAL A 570 -15.46 -20.16 5.65
CA VAL A 570 -15.01 -20.72 6.93
C VAL A 570 -15.34 -19.81 8.11
N CYS A 571 -15.16 -18.51 7.96
CA CYS A 571 -15.33 -17.51 9.00
C CYS A 571 -16.63 -16.75 8.78
N SER A 572 -17.45 -16.66 9.82
CA SER A 572 -18.67 -15.86 9.84
C SER A 572 -18.89 -15.26 11.22
N PHE A 573 -19.32 -14.00 11.27
CA PHE A 573 -19.70 -13.31 12.51
C PHE A 573 -21.18 -12.87 12.43
N PRO A 574 -21.95 -12.92 13.53
CA PRO A 574 -21.55 -13.34 14.88
C PRO A 574 -21.19 -14.84 14.99
N ASN A 575 -20.30 -15.21 15.92
CA ASN A 575 -19.79 -16.58 16.03
C ASN A 575 -19.79 -17.10 17.48
N ALA A 576 -20.72 -18.02 17.79
CA ALA A 576 -20.89 -18.53 19.15
C ALA A 576 -19.66 -19.24 19.73
N LEU A 577 -18.93 -20.00 18.90
CA LEU A 577 -17.73 -20.73 19.36
C LEU A 577 -16.58 -19.77 19.65
N VAL A 578 -16.36 -18.78 18.78
CA VAL A 578 -15.34 -17.75 19.00
C VAL A 578 -15.70 -16.91 20.23
N THR A 579 -16.96 -16.49 20.37
CA THR A 579 -17.44 -15.75 21.56
C THR A 579 -17.15 -16.54 22.83
N LYS A 580 -17.53 -17.82 22.88
CA LYS A 580 -17.30 -18.66 24.04
C LYS A 580 -15.80 -18.81 24.34
N LEU A 581 -14.99 -19.06 23.31
CA LEU A 581 -13.54 -19.19 23.47
C LEU A 581 -12.87 -17.91 23.99
N LEU A 582 -13.31 -16.74 23.51
CA LEU A 582 -12.82 -15.45 24.03
C LEU A 582 -13.19 -15.26 25.50
N LEU A 583 -14.42 -15.61 25.90
CA LEU A 583 -14.87 -15.55 27.30
C LEU A 583 -14.08 -16.52 28.18
N ASP A 584 -13.89 -17.76 27.74
CA ASP A 584 -13.08 -18.77 28.43
C ASP A 584 -11.61 -18.33 28.59
N CYS A 585 -11.11 -17.51 27.66
CA CYS A 585 -9.78 -16.90 27.73
C CYS A 585 -9.75 -15.55 28.49
N GLY A 586 -10.85 -15.17 29.16
CA GLY A 586 -10.89 -14.00 30.05
C GLY A 586 -11.23 -12.67 29.38
N ALA A 587 -11.92 -12.67 28.24
CA ALA A 587 -12.44 -11.43 27.66
C ALA A 587 -13.43 -10.74 28.61
N ASP A 588 -13.28 -9.43 28.80
CA ASP A 588 -14.23 -8.64 29.58
C ASP A 588 -15.59 -8.60 28.88
N VAL A 589 -16.55 -9.32 29.48
CA VAL A 589 -17.92 -9.45 29.00
C VAL A 589 -18.69 -8.12 29.00
N ASN A 590 -18.28 -7.17 29.83
CA ASN A 590 -18.90 -5.85 29.99
C ASN A 590 -18.05 -4.72 29.41
N ALA A 591 -17.03 -5.05 28.61
CA ALA A 591 -16.26 -4.06 27.86
C ALA A 591 -17.22 -3.14 27.07
N VAL A 592 -16.87 -1.87 26.92
CA VAL A 592 -17.65 -0.90 26.16
C VAL A 592 -16.90 -0.37 24.94
N ASP A 593 -17.64 -0.06 23.88
CA ASP A 593 -17.16 0.72 22.74
C ASP A 593 -17.20 2.24 23.02
N ASN A 594 -16.83 3.07 22.04
CA ASN A 594 -16.86 4.52 22.18
C ASN A 594 -18.28 5.10 22.38
N GLU A 595 -19.34 4.34 22.07
CA GLU A 595 -20.74 4.72 22.27
C GLU A 595 -21.32 4.16 23.59
N GLY A 596 -20.50 3.45 24.37
CA GLY A 596 -20.91 2.81 25.61
C GLY A 596 -21.70 1.51 25.41
N ASN A 597 -21.75 0.95 24.20
CA ASN A 597 -22.40 -0.34 23.96
C ASN A 597 -21.49 -1.46 24.46
N THR A 598 -22.09 -2.46 25.11
CA THR A 598 -21.43 -3.74 25.44
C THR A 598 -21.60 -4.75 24.30
N PRO A 599 -20.88 -5.89 24.32
CA PRO A 599 -21.17 -7.00 23.40
C PRO A 599 -22.65 -7.42 23.43
N LEU A 600 -23.30 -7.34 24.60
CA LEU A 600 -24.74 -7.62 24.73
C LEU A 600 -25.61 -6.58 24.01
N HIS A 601 -25.24 -5.30 24.01
CA HIS A 601 -25.92 -4.27 23.20
C HIS A 601 -25.74 -4.50 21.69
N VAL A 602 -24.61 -5.08 21.26
CA VAL A 602 -24.33 -5.32 19.85
C VAL A 602 -25.12 -6.52 19.33
N ILE A 603 -25.05 -7.68 19.99
CA ILE A 603 -25.67 -8.91 19.49
C ILE A 603 -27.20 -8.83 19.39
N VAL A 604 -27.86 -8.08 20.27
CA VAL A 604 -29.34 -7.92 20.29
C VAL A 604 -29.87 -7.10 19.10
N GLN A 605 -28.98 -6.42 18.37
CA GLN A 605 -29.28 -5.73 17.12
C GLN A 605 -29.17 -6.65 15.89
N TYR A 606 -28.80 -7.91 16.08
CA TYR A 606 -28.72 -8.90 15.00
C TYR A 606 -30.12 -9.23 14.46
N ASN A 607 -30.35 -8.88 13.19
CA ASN A 607 -31.66 -8.90 12.55
C ASN A 607 -31.81 -9.98 11.46
N ARG A 608 -30.91 -10.99 11.42
CA ARG A 608 -30.99 -12.09 10.45
C ARG A 608 -32.18 -13.04 10.73
N PRO A 609 -32.65 -13.78 9.71
CA PRO A 609 -33.85 -14.62 9.82
C PRO A 609 -33.76 -15.69 10.92
N ILE A 610 -34.94 -16.14 11.35
CA ILE A 610 -35.20 -17.08 12.46
C ILE A 610 -34.35 -18.36 12.41
N SER A 611 -33.83 -18.74 11.23
CA SER A 611 -33.00 -19.92 11.03
C SER A 611 -31.66 -19.90 11.76
N ASP A 612 -31.15 -18.72 12.15
CA ASP A 612 -29.90 -18.57 12.91
C ASP A 612 -30.14 -18.29 14.42
N PHE A 613 -31.32 -18.68 14.91
CA PHE A 613 -31.70 -18.53 16.32
C PHE A 613 -30.70 -19.18 17.27
N LEU A 614 -30.14 -20.35 16.91
CA LEU A 614 -29.21 -21.07 17.77
C LEU A 614 -27.95 -20.25 18.05
N THR A 615 -27.38 -19.59 17.04
CA THR A 615 -26.20 -18.74 17.22
C THR A 615 -26.49 -17.58 18.16
N LEU A 616 -27.60 -16.87 17.92
CA LEU A 616 -28.04 -15.76 18.77
C LEU A 616 -28.28 -16.21 20.22
N HIS A 617 -28.98 -17.32 20.40
CA HIS A 617 -29.26 -17.91 21.71
C HIS A 617 -27.97 -18.30 22.44
N SER A 618 -27.08 -19.05 21.79
CA SER A 618 -25.82 -19.50 22.38
C SER A 618 -24.92 -18.34 22.79
N ILE A 619 -24.85 -17.27 21.99
CA ILE A 619 -24.06 -16.07 22.32
C ILE A 619 -24.66 -15.35 23.53
N ILE A 620 -25.97 -15.07 23.54
CA ILE A 620 -26.62 -14.35 24.64
C ILE A 620 -26.46 -15.14 25.95
N ILE A 621 -26.68 -16.46 25.93
CA ILE A 621 -26.47 -17.30 27.13
C ILE A 621 -25.02 -17.25 27.58
N SER A 622 -24.06 -17.45 26.67
CA SER A 622 -22.62 -17.42 27.03
C SER A 622 -22.24 -16.09 27.68
N LEU A 623 -22.73 -14.96 27.15
CA LEU A 623 -22.49 -13.64 27.73
C LEU A 623 -23.12 -13.50 29.12
N VAL A 624 -24.39 -13.89 29.29
CA VAL A 624 -25.07 -13.78 30.59
C VAL A 624 -24.44 -14.69 31.65
N GLU A 625 -24.10 -15.94 31.29
CA GLU A 625 -23.42 -16.88 32.18
C GLU A 625 -22.02 -16.40 32.57
N ALA A 626 -21.33 -15.71 31.66
CA ALA A 626 -20.04 -15.05 31.95
C ALA A 626 -20.19 -13.75 32.77
N GLY A 627 -21.40 -13.30 33.08
CA GLY A 627 -21.66 -12.14 33.94
C GLY A 627 -21.96 -10.83 33.21
N ALA A 628 -22.51 -10.88 32.00
CA ALA A 628 -22.98 -9.68 31.29
C ALA A 628 -24.10 -8.96 32.06
N HIS A 629 -23.95 -7.65 32.24
CA HIS A 629 -24.99 -6.80 32.81
C HIS A 629 -26.10 -6.54 31.77
N THR A 630 -27.32 -7.03 32.05
CA THR A 630 -28.49 -6.84 31.18
C THR A 630 -29.13 -5.46 31.30
N ASP A 631 -28.79 -4.71 32.34
CA ASP A 631 -29.36 -3.41 32.69
C ASP A 631 -28.37 -2.25 32.53
N MET A 632 -27.16 -2.54 32.04
CA MET A 632 -26.17 -1.51 31.75
C MET A 632 -26.66 -0.60 30.63
N THR A 633 -26.50 0.71 30.79
CA THR A 633 -26.93 1.69 29.79
C THR A 633 -25.76 2.22 28.97
N ASN A 634 -25.97 2.38 27.67
CA ASN A 634 -25.00 3.05 26.80
C ASN A 634 -25.05 4.58 26.93
N LYS A 635 -24.25 5.33 26.14
CA LYS A 635 -24.24 6.80 26.20
C LYS A 635 -25.59 7.46 25.85
N GLN A 636 -26.46 6.75 25.12
CA GLN A 636 -27.83 7.20 24.84
C GLN A 636 -28.84 6.78 25.93
N LYS A 637 -28.37 6.27 27.08
CA LYS A 637 -29.18 5.77 28.20
C LYS A 637 -30.12 4.61 27.82
N LYS A 638 -29.73 3.82 26.82
CA LYS A 638 -30.48 2.63 26.38
C LYS A 638 -29.83 1.38 26.94
N THR A 639 -30.65 0.46 27.43
CA THR A 639 -30.22 -0.89 27.83
C THR A 639 -30.12 -1.82 26.61
N PRO A 640 -29.51 -3.02 26.73
CA PRO A 640 -29.58 -4.04 25.69
C PRO A 640 -31.01 -4.38 25.30
N LEU A 641 -31.95 -4.39 26.26
CA LEU A 641 -33.36 -4.65 25.98
C LEU A 641 -33.97 -3.55 25.10
N ASP A 642 -33.65 -2.28 25.36
CA ASP A 642 -34.13 -1.14 24.55
C ASP A 642 -33.53 -1.10 23.14
N LYS A 643 -32.36 -1.73 22.96
CA LYS A 643 -31.66 -1.86 21.67
C LYS A 643 -32.04 -3.13 20.91
N SER A 644 -32.84 -4.01 21.51
CA SER A 644 -33.30 -5.24 20.85
C SER A 644 -34.13 -4.92 19.61
N THR A 645 -33.76 -5.53 18.48
CA THR A 645 -34.43 -5.27 17.19
C THR A 645 -35.47 -6.33 16.83
N THR A 646 -35.45 -7.48 17.51
CA THR A 646 -36.35 -8.60 17.25
C THR A 646 -37.06 -9.05 18.52
N GLY A 647 -38.27 -9.59 18.38
CA GLY A 647 -38.99 -10.18 19.52
C GLY A 647 -38.27 -11.38 20.13
N VAL A 648 -37.43 -12.07 19.35
CA VAL A 648 -36.66 -13.23 19.81
C VAL A 648 -35.55 -12.81 20.77
N SER A 649 -34.75 -11.79 20.41
CA SER A 649 -33.73 -11.24 21.32
C SER A 649 -34.36 -10.64 22.57
N GLU A 650 -35.54 -10.03 22.48
CA GLU A 650 -36.27 -9.55 23.66
C GLU A 650 -36.68 -10.70 24.60
N ILE A 651 -37.23 -11.79 24.06
CA ILE A 651 -37.66 -12.95 24.86
C ILE A 651 -36.44 -13.60 25.52
N LEU A 652 -35.34 -13.77 24.78
CA LEU A 652 -34.10 -14.33 25.32
C LEU A 652 -33.55 -13.47 26.46
N LEU A 653 -33.48 -12.15 26.30
CA LEU A 653 -33.04 -11.26 27.38
C LEU A 653 -33.99 -11.31 28.58
N LYS A 654 -35.31 -11.21 28.37
CA LYS A 654 -36.30 -11.23 29.46
C LYS A 654 -36.28 -12.54 30.25
N THR A 655 -36.02 -13.67 29.59
CA THR A 655 -35.93 -14.98 30.24
C THR A 655 -34.60 -15.20 30.98
N GLN A 656 -33.53 -14.56 30.53
CA GLN A 656 -32.19 -14.66 31.13
C GLN A 656 -31.86 -13.52 32.11
N MET A 657 -32.76 -12.54 32.29
CA MET A 657 -32.60 -11.43 33.22
C MET A 657 -32.53 -11.92 34.68
N LYS A 658 -31.31 -12.15 35.16
CA LYS A 658 -31.01 -12.38 36.58
C LYS A 658 -30.19 -11.20 37.09
N LEU A 659 -30.87 -10.18 37.60
CA LEU A 659 -30.20 -9.04 38.20
C LEU A 659 -29.49 -9.47 39.49
N SER A 660 -28.19 -9.19 39.57
CA SER A 660 -27.47 -9.38 40.83
C SER A 660 -27.97 -8.39 41.88
N LEU A 661 -27.82 -8.72 43.17
CA LEU A 661 -28.14 -7.80 44.26
C LEU A 661 -27.36 -6.48 44.14
N LYS A 662 -26.13 -6.53 43.62
CA LYS A 662 -25.30 -5.36 43.37
C LYS A 662 -25.92 -4.45 42.30
N CYS A 663 -26.43 -5.01 41.21
CA CYS A 663 -27.17 -4.27 40.18
C CYS A 663 -28.44 -3.62 40.73
N LEU A 664 -29.22 -4.39 41.51
CA LEU A 664 -30.45 -3.88 42.13
C LEU A 664 -30.17 -2.71 43.09
N ALA A 665 -29.09 -2.80 43.87
CA ALA A 665 -28.67 -1.72 44.76
C ALA A 665 -28.23 -0.47 43.98
N ALA A 666 -27.40 -0.63 42.94
CA ALA A 666 -26.98 0.47 42.08
C ALA A 666 -28.16 1.16 41.39
N ARG A 667 -29.08 0.37 40.83
CA ARG A 667 -30.32 0.87 40.24
C ARG A 667 -31.19 1.60 41.26
N ALA A 668 -31.32 1.11 42.49
CA ALA A 668 -32.05 1.80 43.55
C ALA A 668 -31.40 3.15 43.90
N VAL A 669 -30.07 3.21 44.02
CA VAL A 669 -29.32 4.47 44.23
C VAL A 669 -29.65 5.50 43.15
N ARG A 670 -29.72 5.07 41.89
CA ARG A 670 -30.02 5.92 40.74
C ARG A 670 -31.48 6.37 40.68
N VAL A 671 -32.42 5.42 40.84
CA VAL A 671 -33.87 5.66 40.82
C VAL A 671 -34.30 6.62 41.94
N TYR A 672 -33.71 6.51 43.12
CA TYR A 672 -34.02 7.36 44.28
C TYR A 672 -33.09 8.58 44.41
N HIS A 673 -32.23 8.84 43.43
CA HIS A 673 -31.28 9.97 43.41
C HIS A 673 -30.45 10.09 44.70
N ILE A 674 -30.05 8.95 45.27
CA ILE A 674 -29.25 8.90 46.49
C ILE A 674 -27.86 9.48 46.16
N ARG A 675 -27.33 10.37 47.01
CA ARG A 675 -25.97 10.90 46.82
C ARG A 675 -24.94 9.82 47.15
N TYR A 676 -24.09 9.46 46.19
CA TYR A 676 -23.06 8.41 46.38
C TYR A 676 -21.62 8.86 46.04
N HIS A 677 -21.45 9.95 45.28
CA HIS A 677 -20.14 10.48 44.90
C HIS A 677 -19.30 10.88 46.13
N ASN A 678 -18.05 10.46 46.15
CA ASN A 678 -17.08 10.53 47.26
C ASN A 678 -17.54 9.82 48.55
N GLN A 679 -18.58 8.99 48.51
CA GLN A 679 -19.09 8.22 49.65
C GLN A 679 -18.83 6.72 49.52
N ILE A 680 -18.56 6.25 48.30
CA ILE A 680 -18.21 4.87 47.99
C ILE A 680 -16.89 4.85 47.22
N PRO A 681 -16.18 3.71 47.16
CA PRO A 681 -15.01 3.55 46.29
C PRO A 681 -15.31 3.97 44.85
N LYS A 682 -14.36 4.65 44.19
CA LYS A 682 -14.50 5.17 42.82
C LYS A 682 -14.95 4.09 41.81
N THR A 683 -14.45 2.87 41.95
CA THR A 683 -14.87 1.72 41.13
C THR A 683 -16.35 1.35 41.29
N LEU A 684 -16.95 1.65 42.45
CA LEU A 684 -18.39 1.49 42.68
C LEU A 684 -19.18 2.71 42.23
N GLU A 685 -18.59 3.90 42.20
CA GLU A 685 -19.23 5.07 41.58
C GLU A 685 -19.42 4.84 40.08
N GLU A 686 -18.36 4.41 39.39
CA GLU A 686 -18.41 4.03 37.97
C GLU A 686 -19.45 2.91 37.75
N PHE A 687 -19.48 1.90 38.62
CA PHE A 687 -20.49 0.84 38.57
C PHE A 687 -21.93 1.36 38.71
N VAL A 688 -22.18 2.31 39.62
CA VAL A 688 -23.49 2.93 39.82
C VAL A 688 -23.86 3.84 38.65
N GLU A 689 -22.89 4.50 38.01
CA GLU A 689 -23.13 5.38 36.86
C GLU A 689 -23.62 4.65 35.62
N PHE A 690 -23.17 3.41 35.39
CA PHE A 690 -23.60 2.61 34.23
C PHE A 690 -25.00 1.98 34.39
N HIS A 691 -25.59 2.00 35.59
CA HIS A 691 -26.95 1.56 35.91
C HIS A 691 -27.92 2.75 36.03
#